data_AF-A0A1I8GMD0-F1
#
_entry.id   AF-A0A1I8GMD0-F1
#
_cell.length_a   1.000
_cell.length_b   1.000
_cell.length_c   1.000
_cell.angle_alpha   90.00
_cell.angle_beta   90.00
_cell.angle_gamma   90.00
#
_symmetry.space_group_name_H-M   'P 1'
#
loop_
_entity.id
_entity.type
_entity.pdbx_description
1 polymer ?
#
loop_
_entity_poly.entity_id
_entity_poly.type
_entity_poly.pdbx_seq_one_letter_code
_entity_poly.pdbx_strand_id
1 'polypeptide(L)'
;MRRSSLMTNVKSLRDEQERVQKKTFTNWINTYLITCQPPCKISDLFTEIKDGTRLLLLLEVLSGNKLQKENRGNMQRVHCLSNVRTALSFLESKQIKLVNINPADIVDGKPTIVLGLMWTIILYFQIEEQEDMIRKSLEGTELAERGELFKGSAKKALLAWAQNNLGDKYDVDLKDFGSSWRDGAAFNAMVHNIDPSLVDMDALRSRSNRENLEAAFQAAENGLNIPRLLDAEDVDVDKPDEKSIMTYIAQFLKAYPEGGKNRPKLQDQLDAARQAGEKERLDLDSINDFCRKVESEAPNGDYQTLAELQAERDNLQPSVEDLAKRSKDGRLLSTPPADVDAALAAWRQADDQLRKLRWRLDAELPGDFGRIGQWLGRAEACLYQDWPADDAPDDSAAEELSERLREHNEVFSEDPQSVRRDLQAARRAPPAGVSDAQIANMDTRLGRVIADEPDVRRRLEFLEPKRRLLASLAQCERKLPLWTGKCGKQQEVEDLFSDYNAFVIDGKLVDGVEQALDSLRKQAEPMRKRDPSGSREADRFLSDTRKRWDKVKRDVQGAGGPLEKAISCWKTYSRLSVEFNDWLPDAEQALRSTPDERDRFFADIRKRESDMRELNEAASYLTGCCVEPVASEIRTQQQTIGRRWKALFEDFKKTEKLDSLERNRRDYHDGSGRLRDWLDRSETLADAEVACSREKVKESLDQIQELVDQQEAMEGEFKTLSKAAQDMAKELPKASLDEMLASLKEARERLQKVRRSLPEKGRGLRGILPQIETLESGLDDLAKWTELGESLMADLGGEIDPVSLPDKTDAYKNHFSQAPAYKTSLDNKTRALAKIKASRVKGLNVTDLEQQLTDLNQRFKDLTGSTKAWDRKLDQWGKLWTVYGQNKEALRDWLDRATQVMQNEDADPDELLAEHKQFFQSLEKPLGRQQQQQQQ
;
A
#
# COMPACT_ATOMS: atom_id res chain seq x y z
N MET A 1 22.44 50.00 -43.95
CA MET A 1 22.54 49.28 -45.25
C MET A 1 23.81 48.44 -45.41
N ARG A 2 25.04 48.97 -45.24
CA ARG A 2 26.28 48.19 -45.46
C ARG A 2 26.42 46.90 -44.62
N ARG A 3 26.02 46.90 -43.35
CA ARG A 3 26.11 45.70 -42.47
C ARG A 3 25.12 44.59 -42.86
N SER A 4 23.93 44.96 -43.37
CA SER A 4 22.93 44.00 -43.86
C SER A 4 23.32 43.42 -45.22
N SER A 5 23.85 44.23 -46.15
CA SER A 5 24.40 43.74 -47.43
C SER A 5 25.62 42.84 -47.25
N LEU A 6 26.52 43.16 -46.31
CA LEU A 6 27.63 42.29 -45.93
C LEU A 6 27.14 40.97 -45.30
N MET A 7 26.14 41.01 -44.42
CA MET A 7 25.56 39.78 -43.84
C MET A 7 24.83 38.93 -44.88
N THR A 8 24.15 39.53 -45.85
CA THR A 8 23.49 38.80 -46.96
C THR A 8 24.52 38.18 -47.91
N ASN A 9 25.60 38.90 -48.24
CA ASN A 9 26.68 38.36 -49.09
C ASN A 9 27.46 37.25 -48.38
N VAL A 10 27.73 37.38 -47.08
CA VAL A 10 28.38 36.33 -46.28
C VAL A 10 27.47 35.10 -46.15
N LYS A 11 26.16 35.29 -46.01
CA LYS A 11 25.19 34.18 -45.99
C LYS A 11 25.09 33.47 -47.35
N SER A 12 24.96 34.24 -48.43
CA SER A 12 24.93 33.70 -49.80
C SER A 12 26.20 32.92 -50.16
N LEU A 13 27.39 33.40 -49.76
CA LEU A 13 28.65 32.70 -49.97
C LEU A 13 28.74 31.41 -49.15
N ARG A 14 28.23 31.42 -47.90
CA ARG A 14 28.19 30.24 -47.04
C ARG A 14 27.21 29.19 -47.58
N ASP A 15 26.05 29.62 -48.04
CA ASP A 15 25.02 28.74 -48.61
C ASP A 15 25.54 28.08 -49.91
N GLU A 16 26.31 28.82 -50.71
CA GLU A 16 26.96 28.29 -51.91
C GLU A 16 28.07 27.29 -51.60
N GLN A 17 28.95 27.58 -50.62
CA GLN A 17 29.96 26.63 -50.16
C GLN A 17 29.33 25.35 -49.57
N GLU A 18 28.23 25.49 -48.82
CA GLU A 18 27.47 24.35 -48.29
C GLU A 18 26.89 23.48 -49.42
N ARG A 19 26.38 24.11 -50.49
CA ARG A 19 25.86 23.42 -51.68
C ARG A 19 26.96 22.63 -52.40
N VAL A 20 28.11 23.25 -52.64
CA VAL A 20 29.26 22.61 -53.31
C VAL A 20 29.83 21.47 -52.48
N GLN A 21 30.02 21.68 -51.16
CA GLN A 21 30.48 20.62 -50.25
C GLN A 21 29.49 19.45 -50.21
N LYS A 22 28.18 19.72 -50.11
CA LYS A 22 27.15 18.67 -50.13
C LYS A 22 27.27 17.82 -51.37
N LYS A 23 27.37 18.44 -52.55
CA LYS A 23 27.49 17.75 -53.84
C LYS A 23 28.77 16.92 -53.92
N THR A 24 29.90 17.53 -53.59
CA THR A 24 31.23 16.89 -53.62
C THR A 24 31.29 15.69 -52.67
N PHE A 25 30.82 15.84 -51.43
CA PHE A 25 30.81 14.76 -50.43
C PHE A 25 29.79 13.68 -50.79
N THR A 26 28.65 14.03 -51.39
CA THR A 26 27.68 13.04 -51.88
C THR A 26 28.31 12.19 -52.99
N ASN A 27 28.96 12.82 -53.98
CA ASN A 27 29.68 12.12 -55.04
C ASN A 27 30.79 11.24 -54.47
N TRP A 28 31.53 11.76 -53.48
CA TRP A 28 32.61 11.03 -52.82
C TRP A 28 32.10 9.79 -52.10
N ILE A 29 31.06 9.90 -51.27
CA ILE A 29 30.45 8.75 -50.59
C ILE A 29 30.01 7.69 -51.60
N ASN A 30 29.46 8.13 -52.73
CA ASN A 30 28.99 7.23 -53.78
C ASN A 30 30.12 6.46 -54.48
N THR A 31 31.36 6.95 -54.50
CA THR A 31 32.49 6.17 -55.04
C THR A 31 32.81 4.95 -54.18
N TYR A 32 32.47 4.99 -52.88
CA TYR A 32 32.63 3.87 -51.95
C TYR A 32 31.37 3.03 -51.82
N LEU A 33 30.18 3.63 -51.75
CA LEU A 33 28.94 2.85 -51.57
C LEU A 33 28.57 2.00 -52.79
N ILE A 34 29.03 2.37 -53.99
CA ILE A 34 28.78 1.59 -55.20
C ILE A 34 29.54 0.26 -55.21
N THR A 35 30.62 0.13 -54.42
CA THR A 35 31.39 -1.12 -54.28
C THR A 35 30.78 -2.08 -53.26
N CYS A 36 29.78 -1.64 -52.48
CA CYS A 36 29.02 -2.49 -51.55
C CYS A 36 28.20 -3.57 -52.29
N GLN A 37 27.87 -4.65 -51.57
CA GLN A 37 26.90 -5.66 -52.02
C GLN A 37 25.67 -5.68 -51.09
N PRO A 38 24.45 -5.34 -51.57
CA PRO A 38 24.16 -4.80 -52.90
C PRO A 38 24.68 -3.35 -53.09
N PRO A 39 24.98 -2.92 -54.33
CA PRO A 39 25.45 -1.56 -54.62
C PRO A 39 24.46 -0.51 -54.12
N CYS A 40 24.98 0.54 -53.51
CA CYS A 40 24.18 1.61 -52.95
C CYS A 40 24.66 2.97 -53.45
N LYS A 41 23.70 3.88 -53.66
CA LYS A 41 23.97 5.29 -53.95
C LYS A 41 23.06 6.17 -53.11
N ILE A 42 23.58 7.29 -52.62
CA ILE A 42 22.80 8.36 -51.99
C ILE A 42 22.60 9.51 -52.98
N SER A 43 21.41 10.09 -52.94
CA SER A 43 21.00 11.25 -53.73
C SER A 43 21.05 12.54 -52.93
N ASP A 44 20.66 12.49 -51.66
CA ASP A 44 20.73 13.64 -50.74
C ASP A 44 21.38 13.24 -49.41
N LEU A 45 22.60 13.75 -49.21
CA LEU A 45 23.41 13.52 -48.01
C LEU A 45 22.70 13.85 -46.70
N PHE A 46 21.92 14.93 -46.62
CA PHE A 46 21.36 15.39 -45.35
C PHE A 46 20.16 14.56 -44.91
N THR A 47 19.46 13.94 -45.85
CA THR A 47 18.31 13.07 -45.55
C THR A 47 18.73 11.63 -45.36
N GLU A 48 19.62 11.12 -46.21
CA GLU A 48 19.93 9.68 -46.27
C GLU A 48 20.98 9.23 -45.24
N ILE A 49 21.62 10.17 -44.53
CA ILE A 49 22.53 9.85 -43.42
C ILE A 49 21.82 9.74 -42.06
N LYS A 50 20.56 10.20 -41.97
CA LYS A 50 19.83 10.40 -40.70
C LYS A 50 19.60 9.13 -39.90
N ASP A 51 19.42 8.00 -40.58
CA ASP A 51 19.19 6.70 -39.92
C ASP A 51 20.50 6.04 -39.44
N GLY A 52 21.65 6.62 -39.78
CA GLY A 52 22.98 6.12 -39.47
C GLY A 52 23.42 4.90 -40.29
N THR A 53 22.55 4.30 -41.10
CA THR A 53 22.84 3.05 -41.81
C THR A 53 23.84 3.27 -42.95
N ARG A 54 23.65 4.33 -43.76
CA ARG A 54 24.59 4.69 -44.82
C ARG A 54 25.95 5.14 -44.28
N LEU A 55 25.94 5.79 -43.11
CA LEU A 55 27.15 6.20 -42.40
C LEU A 55 27.96 4.99 -41.93
N LEU A 56 27.30 4.01 -41.31
CA LEU A 56 27.94 2.77 -40.88
C LEU A 56 28.50 2.02 -42.08
N LEU A 57 27.73 1.82 -43.15
CA LEU A 57 28.21 1.16 -44.38
C LEU A 57 29.44 1.83 -44.97
N LEU A 58 29.46 3.17 -45.02
CA LEU A 58 30.62 3.92 -45.49
C LEU A 58 31.85 3.64 -44.61
N LEU A 59 31.69 3.66 -43.28
CA LEU A 59 32.79 3.36 -42.34
C LEU A 59 33.25 1.90 -42.42
N GLU A 60 32.35 0.96 -42.70
CA GLU A 60 32.71 -0.43 -42.96
C GLU A 60 33.62 -0.53 -44.19
N VAL A 61 33.23 0.11 -45.31
CA VAL A 61 34.02 0.09 -46.55
C VAL A 61 35.36 0.79 -46.37
N LEU A 62 35.39 1.95 -45.70
CA LEU A 62 36.63 2.70 -45.50
C LEU A 62 37.60 2.01 -44.54
N SER A 63 37.10 1.32 -43.52
CA SER A 63 37.94 0.73 -42.47
C SER A 63 38.18 -0.77 -42.60
N GLY A 64 37.43 -1.47 -43.47
CA GLY A 64 37.43 -2.92 -43.60
C GLY A 64 36.74 -3.67 -42.44
N ASN A 65 36.25 -2.97 -41.40
CA ASN A 65 35.64 -3.58 -40.22
C ASN A 65 34.12 -3.67 -40.36
N LYS A 66 33.53 -4.81 -40.00
CA LYS A 66 32.08 -4.93 -39.86
C LYS A 66 31.59 -4.19 -38.60
N LEU A 67 30.55 -3.38 -38.75
CA LEU A 67 29.97 -2.59 -37.67
C LEU A 67 28.55 -3.07 -37.36
N GLN A 68 28.23 -3.11 -36.07
CA GLN A 68 26.91 -3.46 -35.58
C GLN A 68 25.87 -2.44 -36.10
N LYS A 69 24.87 -2.93 -36.83
CA LYS A 69 23.82 -2.12 -37.46
C LYS A 69 22.43 -2.58 -37.02
N GLU A 70 21.63 -1.66 -36.51
CA GLU A 70 20.20 -1.90 -36.27
C GLU A 70 19.45 -1.75 -37.60
N ASN A 71 19.12 -2.88 -38.24
CA ASN A 71 18.35 -2.94 -39.48
C ASN A 71 16.95 -3.48 -39.20
N ARG A 72 15.98 -2.59 -38.93
CA ARG A 72 14.56 -2.96 -38.76
C ARG A 72 13.72 -2.35 -39.88
N GLY A 73 12.68 -3.05 -40.33
CA GLY A 73 11.77 -2.57 -41.39
C GLY A 73 11.02 -1.26 -41.06
N ASN A 74 10.97 -0.85 -39.78
CA ASN A 74 10.46 0.44 -39.34
C ASN A 74 11.44 1.11 -38.35
N MET A 75 12.26 2.04 -38.84
CA MET A 75 13.29 2.72 -38.05
C MET A 75 12.70 3.90 -37.26
N GLN A 76 12.60 3.72 -35.94
CA GLN A 76 12.27 4.80 -35.01
C GLN A 76 13.51 5.63 -34.68
N ARG A 77 13.31 6.90 -34.28
CA ARG A 77 14.39 7.85 -33.93
C ARG A 77 15.41 7.29 -32.94
N VAL A 78 14.98 6.45 -32.00
CA VAL A 78 15.88 5.79 -31.02
C VAL A 78 16.85 4.83 -31.68
N HIS A 79 16.43 4.10 -32.72
CA HIS A 79 17.30 3.21 -33.49
C HIS A 79 18.29 4.00 -34.35
N CYS A 80 17.83 5.09 -34.99
CA CYS A 80 18.70 6.01 -35.75
C CYS A 80 19.80 6.61 -34.84
N LEU A 81 19.43 7.03 -33.63
CA LEU A 81 20.38 7.52 -32.62
C LEU A 81 21.38 6.45 -32.21
N SER A 82 20.96 5.19 -32.11
CA SER A 82 21.86 4.08 -31.79
C SER A 82 22.87 3.85 -32.92
N ASN A 83 22.43 3.73 -34.17
CA ASN A 83 23.31 3.57 -35.34
C ASN A 83 24.33 4.71 -35.47
N VAL A 84 23.87 5.96 -35.32
CA VAL A 84 24.76 7.12 -35.36
C VAL A 84 25.74 7.10 -34.18
N ARG A 85 25.32 6.73 -32.96
CA ARG A 85 26.24 6.58 -31.82
C ARG A 85 27.30 5.52 -32.09
N THR A 86 26.93 4.37 -32.65
CA THR A 86 27.89 3.33 -33.04
C THR A 86 28.92 3.88 -34.02
N ALA A 87 28.50 4.63 -35.04
CA ALA A 87 29.40 5.26 -35.99
C ALA A 87 30.35 6.27 -35.32
N LEU A 88 29.85 7.12 -34.44
CA LEU A 88 30.68 8.11 -33.74
C LEU A 88 31.64 7.47 -32.74
N SER A 89 31.20 6.47 -31.97
CA SER A 89 32.07 5.74 -31.05
C SER A 89 33.17 4.96 -31.79
N PHE A 90 32.89 4.46 -33.00
CA PHE A 90 33.91 3.87 -33.85
C PHE A 90 34.96 4.91 -34.26
N LEU A 91 34.56 6.10 -34.70
CA LEU A 91 35.49 7.19 -35.02
C LEU A 91 36.33 7.62 -33.80
N GLU A 92 35.72 7.71 -32.62
CA GLU A 92 36.41 7.99 -31.35
C GLU A 92 37.43 6.90 -30.99
N SER A 93 37.11 5.62 -31.22
CA SER A 93 38.05 4.51 -30.99
C SER A 93 39.29 4.60 -31.89
N LYS A 94 39.18 5.23 -33.06
CA LYS A 94 40.27 5.54 -33.99
C LYS A 94 41.03 6.83 -33.62
N GLN A 95 40.78 7.39 -32.44
CA GLN A 95 41.38 8.63 -31.92
C GLN A 95 41.01 9.88 -32.74
N ILE A 96 39.89 9.86 -33.47
CA ILE A 96 39.40 11.00 -34.25
C ILE A 96 38.64 11.96 -33.34
N LYS A 97 39.02 13.24 -33.35
CA LYS A 97 38.40 14.26 -32.51
C LYS A 97 37.10 14.80 -33.13
N LEU A 98 35.96 14.42 -32.55
CA LEU A 98 34.63 14.88 -32.96
C LEU A 98 34.21 16.16 -32.21
N VAL A 99 34.80 17.30 -32.56
CA VAL A 99 34.48 18.58 -31.91
C VAL A 99 33.12 19.11 -32.37
N ASN A 100 32.20 19.34 -31.43
CA ASN A 100 30.85 19.87 -31.68
C ASN A 100 29.96 19.02 -32.61
N ILE A 101 30.12 17.70 -32.59
CA ILE A 101 29.26 16.77 -33.34
C ILE A 101 28.45 15.95 -32.33
N ASN A 102 27.13 16.17 -32.27
CA ASN A 102 26.21 15.42 -31.41
C ASN A 102 25.40 14.42 -32.27
N PRO A 103 25.24 13.16 -31.83
CA PRO A 103 24.41 12.18 -32.53
C PRO A 103 23.00 12.68 -32.90
N ALA A 104 22.36 13.46 -32.03
CA ALA A 104 21.00 13.97 -32.27
C ALA A 104 20.93 14.92 -33.48
N ASP A 105 21.96 15.74 -33.66
CA ASP A 105 22.02 16.72 -34.74
C ASP A 105 22.22 16.08 -36.12
N ILE A 106 22.88 14.91 -36.17
CA ILE A 106 23.04 14.10 -37.39
C ILE A 106 21.73 13.41 -37.75
N VAL A 107 21.02 12.85 -36.76
CA VAL A 107 19.68 12.25 -36.97
C VAL A 107 18.66 13.30 -37.42
N ASP A 108 18.81 14.55 -36.96
CA ASP A 108 18.02 15.68 -37.45
C ASP A 108 18.44 16.16 -38.86
N GLY A 109 19.61 15.73 -39.34
CA GLY A 109 20.20 16.09 -40.63
C GLY A 109 20.58 17.55 -40.72
N LYS A 110 21.12 18.13 -39.64
CA LYS A 110 21.57 19.52 -39.62
C LYS A 110 22.75 19.69 -40.60
N PRO A 111 22.62 20.48 -41.67
CA PRO A 111 23.58 20.52 -42.78
C PRO A 111 25.04 20.75 -42.37
N THR A 112 25.28 21.78 -41.54
CA THR A 112 26.63 22.15 -41.08
C THR A 112 27.31 21.05 -40.25
N ILE A 113 26.54 20.28 -39.49
CA ILE A 113 27.06 19.20 -38.63
C ILE A 113 27.32 17.95 -39.46
N VAL A 114 26.43 17.63 -40.40
CA VAL A 114 26.61 16.50 -41.33
C VAL A 114 27.83 16.73 -42.22
N LEU A 115 27.98 17.92 -42.82
CA LEU A 115 29.18 18.26 -43.60
C LEU A 115 30.44 18.28 -42.75
N GLY A 116 30.34 18.77 -41.51
CA GLY A 116 31.45 18.73 -40.55
C GLY A 116 31.91 17.30 -40.28
N LEU A 117 30.98 16.37 -40.04
CA LEU A 117 31.27 14.96 -39.86
C LEU A 117 31.87 14.32 -41.12
N MET A 118 31.28 14.54 -42.29
CA MET A 118 31.79 13.96 -43.55
C MET A 118 33.20 14.44 -43.84
N TRP A 119 33.45 15.74 -43.63
CA TRP A 119 34.80 16.29 -43.75
C TRP A 119 35.78 15.62 -42.79
N THR A 120 35.40 15.41 -41.52
CA THR A 120 36.27 14.73 -40.56
C THR A 120 36.61 13.30 -41.00
N ILE A 121 35.64 12.58 -41.58
CA ILE A 121 35.87 11.23 -42.11
C ILE A 121 36.80 11.28 -43.33
N ILE A 122 36.54 12.17 -44.30
CA ILE A 122 37.38 12.36 -45.50
C ILE A 122 38.81 12.73 -45.10
N LEU A 123 38.95 13.72 -44.21
CA LEU A 123 40.24 14.20 -43.73
C LEU A 123 41.04 13.05 -43.14
N TYR A 124 40.43 12.21 -42.30
CA TYR A 124 41.13 11.09 -41.67
C TYR A 124 41.45 9.96 -42.65
N PHE A 125 40.41 9.35 -43.26
CA PHE A 125 40.54 8.12 -44.05
C PHE A 125 41.10 8.31 -45.46
N GLN A 126 41.11 9.54 -45.99
CA GLN A 126 41.63 9.79 -47.33
C GLN A 126 42.91 10.63 -47.33
N ILE A 127 43.09 11.54 -46.36
CA ILE A 127 44.19 12.50 -46.39
C ILE A 127 45.22 12.21 -45.29
N GLU A 128 44.82 12.11 -44.03
CA GLU A 128 45.72 11.86 -42.88
C GLU A 128 46.30 10.45 -42.90
N GLU A 129 45.49 9.42 -43.22
CA GLU A 129 46.00 8.04 -43.35
C GLU A 129 47.05 7.91 -44.46
N GLN A 130 46.99 8.78 -45.48
CA GLN A 130 47.96 8.81 -46.57
C GLN A 130 49.19 9.69 -46.28
N GLU A 131 49.27 10.33 -45.12
CA GLU A 131 50.38 11.23 -44.77
C GLU A 131 51.73 10.51 -44.77
N ASP A 132 51.80 9.26 -44.31
CA ASP A 132 53.03 8.46 -44.35
C ASP A 132 53.45 8.08 -45.78
N MET A 133 52.51 7.96 -46.71
CA MET A 133 52.80 7.72 -48.12
C MET A 133 53.31 9.01 -48.79
N ILE A 134 52.69 10.15 -48.48
CA ILE A 134 53.16 11.47 -48.90
C ILE A 134 54.59 11.72 -48.40
N ARG A 135 54.89 11.35 -47.14
CA ARG A 135 56.23 11.47 -46.55
C ARG A 135 57.27 10.70 -47.37
N LYS A 136 57.01 9.43 -47.67
CA LYS A 136 57.91 8.58 -48.46
C LYS A 136 58.15 9.12 -49.88
N SER A 137 57.12 9.64 -50.55
CA SER A 137 57.27 10.20 -51.91
C SER A 137 58.04 11.55 -51.92
N LEU A 138 58.09 12.25 -50.79
CA LEU A 138 58.83 13.51 -50.61
C LEU A 138 60.25 13.31 -50.04
N GLU A 139 60.60 12.12 -49.56
CA GLU A 139 61.95 11.80 -49.05
C GLU A 139 63.02 12.02 -50.14
N GLY A 140 64.02 12.87 -49.85
CA GLY A 140 65.09 13.23 -50.80
C GLY A 140 64.85 14.47 -51.67
N THR A 141 63.76 15.22 -51.44
CA THR A 141 63.49 16.51 -52.11
C THR A 141 63.91 17.70 -51.23
N GLU A 142 64.26 18.86 -51.83
CA GLU A 142 64.67 20.08 -51.09
C GLU A 142 63.60 20.55 -50.07
N LEU A 143 62.33 20.21 -50.31
CA LEU A 143 61.21 20.50 -49.42
C LEU A 143 61.26 19.67 -48.12
N ALA A 144 61.70 18.41 -48.17
CA ALA A 144 61.78 17.54 -47.00
C ALA A 144 62.91 17.94 -46.03
N GLU A 145 64.00 18.54 -46.54
CA GLU A 145 65.17 18.94 -45.73
C GLU A 145 64.93 20.20 -44.87
N ARG A 146 63.94 21.04 -45.23
CA ARG A 146 63.61 22.27 -44.46
C ARG A 146 62.97 22.02 -43.09
N GLY A 147 62.70 20.78 -42.69
CA GLY A 147 62.41 20.36 -41.30
C GLY A 147 61.13 20.90 -40.63
N GLU A 148 60.47 21.93 -41.17
CA GLU A 148 59.28 22.58 -40.58
C GLU A 148 57.94 22.03 -41.08
N LEU A 149 57.95 21.13 -42.07
CA LEU A 149 56.74 20.57 -42.71
C LEU A 149 56.01 19.52 -41.86
N PHE A 150 56.69 18.93 -40.87
CA PHE A 150 56.22 17.71 -40.20
C PHE A 150 55.56 17.95 -38.83
N LYS A 151 55.24 19.21 -38.50
CA LYS A 151 54.38 19.56 -37.37
C LYS A 151 53.15 20.36 -37.83
N GLY A 152 52.15 19.64 -38.32
CA GLY A 152 50.75 20.08 -38.26
C GLY A 152 50.04 20.31 -39.60
N SER A 153 48.92 19.58 -39.73
CA SER A 153 47.83 19.64 -40.74
C SER A 153 48.10 18.92 -42.07
N ALA A 154 47.35 17.84 -42.32
CA ALA A 154 47.27 17.10 -43.59
C ALA A 154 47.06 17.98 -44.84
N LYS A 155 46.46 19.17 -44.69
CA LYS A 155 46.36 20.17 -45.76
C LYS A 155 47.73 20.58 -46.30
N LYS A 156 48.71 20.82 -45.43
CA LYS A 156 50.05 21.25 -45.85
C LYS A 156 50.81 20.14 -46.57
N ALA A 157 50.67 18.90 -46.11
CA ALA A 157 51.28 17.74 -46.74
C ALA A 157 50.74 17.52 -48.16
N LEU A 158 49.42 17.57 -48.34
CA LEU A 158 48.79 17.45 -49.64
C LEU A 158 49.21 18.58 -50.60
N LEU A 159 49.33 19.81 -50.08
CA LEU A 159 49.77 20.97 -50.89
C LEU A 159 51.24 20.81 -51.33
N ALA A 160 52.11 20.39 -50.42
CA ALA A 160 53.52 20.13 -50.72
C ALA A 160 53.69 19.01 -51.77
N TRP A 161 52.87 17.96 -51.68
CA TRP A 161 52.84 16.92 -52.71
C TRP A 161 52.42 17.46 -54.08
N ALA A 162 51.36 18.27 -54.15
CA ALA A 162 50.92 18.87 -55.42
C ALA A 162 51.99 19.84 -55.99
N GLN A 163 52.60 20.66 -55.15
CA GLN A 163 53.70 21.56 -55.53
C GLN A 163 54.92 20.80 -56.07
N ASN A 164 55.36 19.73 -55.39
CA ASN A 164 56.50 18.93 -55.81
C ASN A 164 56.29 18.23 -57.17
N ASN A 165 55.04 17.84 -57.46
CA ASN A 165 54.72 17.16 -58.72
C ASN A 165 54.47 18.13 -59.89
N LEU A 166 54.02 19.36 -59.62
CA LEU A 166 53.50 20.27 -60.66
C LEU A 166 54.22 21.62 -60.74
N GLY A 167 54.68 22.17 -59.62
CA GLY A 167 55.08 23.57 -59.47
C GLY A 167 56.11 24.04 -60.50
N ASP A 168 57.33 23.50 -60.42
CA ASP A 168 58.42 23.94 -61.32
C ASP A 168 58.27 23.39 -62.74
N LYS A 169 57.56 22.27 -62.92
CA LYS A 169 57.44 21.57 -64.21
C LYS A 169 56.46 22.24 -65.17
N TYR A 170 55.40 22.86 -64.65
CA TYR A 170 54.33 23.45 -65.44
C TYR A 170 54.11 24.95 -65.22
N ASP A 171 54.99 25.60 -64.43
CA ASP A 171 54.89 27.04 -64.08
C ASP A 171 53.53 27.38 -63.43
N VAL A 172 53.05 26.50 -62.55
CA VAL A 172 51.76 26.66 -61.84
C VAL A 172 52.04 27.04 -60.38
N ASP A 173 51.59 28.23 -59.98
CA ASP A 173 51.79 28.77 -58.63
C ASP A 173 50.70 28.29 -57.64
N LEU A 174 50.93 27.13 -57.03
CA LEU A 174 50.01 26.51 -56.09
C LEU A 174 50.21 27.06 -54.66
N LYS A 175 49.38 28.01 -54.22
CA LYS A 175 49.47 28.61 -52.87
C LYS A 175 48.40 28.12 -51.90
N ASP A 176 47.27 27.64 -52.42
CA ASP A 176 46.11 27.21 -51.65
C ASP A 176 45.36 26.07 -52.36
N PHE A 177 44.25 25.62 -51.76
CA PHE A 177 43.28 24.73 -52.40
C PHE A 177 42.02 25.49 -52.85
N GLY A 178 42.15 26.77 -53.14
CA GLY A 178 41.04 27.63 -53.53
C GLY A 178 41.33 28.29 -54.87
N SER A 179 41.73 29.56 -54.81
CA SER A 179 41.91 30.40 -56.00
C SER A 179 42.99 29.87 -56.95
N SER A 180 44.00 29.18 -56.44
CA SER A 180 45.11 28.61 -57.24
C SER A 180 44.66 27.52 -58.23
N TRP A 181 43.44 27.00 -58.06
CA TRP A 181 42.88 25.91 -58.89
C TRP A 181 41.76 26.39 -59.82
N ARG A 182 41.36 27.67 -59.69
CA ARG A 182 40.17 28.22 -60.35
C ARG A 182 40.29 28.25 -61.88
N ASP A 183 41.47 28.52 -62.41
CA ASP A 183 41.71 28.67 -63.85
C ASP A 183 41.79 27.33 -64.60
N GLY A 184 41.80 26.21 -63.87
CA GLY A 184 41.91 24.85 -64.40
C GLY A 184 43.33 24.44 -64.81
N ALA A 185 44.33 25.33 -64.75
CA ALA A 185 45.69 25.02 -65.18
C ALA A 185 46.33 23.93 -64.30
N ALA A 186 46.14 24.02 -62.99
CA ALA A 186 46.62 23.04 -62.02
C ALA A 186 46.03 21.63 -62.23
N PHE A 187 44.73 21.53 -62.53
CA PHE A 187 44.08 20.24 -62.78
C PHE A 187 44.54 19.61 -64.10
N ASN A 188 44.69 20.40 -65.17
CA ASN A 188 45.23 19.90 -66.43
C ASN A 188 46.70 19.46 -66.27
N ALA A 189 47.51 20.24 -65.54
CA ALA A 189 48.90 19.85 -65.23
C ALA A 189 48.96 18.52 -64.47
N MET A 190 48.03 18.27 -63.53
CA MET A 190 47.96 17.01 -62.80
C MET A 190 47.67 15.82 -63.71
N VAL A 191 46.72 15.96 -64.63
CA VAL A 191 46.41 14.93 -65.63
C VAL A 191 47.59 14.72 -66.58
N HIS A 192 48.17 15.80 -67.12
CA HIS A 192 49.33 15.75 -68.01
C HIS A 192 50.55 15.10 -67.36
N ASN A 193 50.76 15.32 -66.05
CA ASN A 193 51.88 14.73 -65.33
C ASN A 193 51.77 13.21 -65.20
N ILE A 194 50.55 12.69 -65.13
CA ILE A 194 50.28 11.24 -65.07
C ILE A 194 50.27 10.64 -66.48
N ASP A 195 49.58 11.28 -67.42
CA ASP A 195 49.58 10.92 -68.84
C ASP A 195 49.52 12.17 -69.74
N PRO A 196 50.64 12.55 -70.39
CA PRO A 196 50.69 13.68 -71.30
C PRO A 196 49.75 13.59 -72.50
N SER A 197 49.31 12.38 -72.90
CA SER A 197 48.49 12.18 -74.11
C SER A 197 47.02 12.59 -73.92
N LEU A 198 46.58 12.79 -72.68
CA LEU A 198 45.17 13.04 -72.35
C LEU A 198 44.78 14.52 -72.40
N VAL A 199 45.74 15.44 -72.32
CA VAL A 199 45.47 16.89 -72.24
C VAL A 199 46.53 17.68 -73.00
N ASP A 200 46.11 18.80 -73.58
CA ASP A 200 47.00 19.73 -74.29
C ASP A 200 47.19 20.99 -73.44
N MET A 201 48.40 21.16 -72.90
CA MET A 201 48.75 22.27 -72.02
C MET A 201 48.86 23.62 -72.77
N ASP A 202 49.15 23.62 -74.07
CA ASP A 202 49.30 24.85 -74.85
C ASP A 202 47.93 25.49 -75.15
N ALA A 203 46.90 24.66 -75.31
CA ALA A 203 45.53 25.10 -75.55
C ALA A 203 44.90 25.85 -74.35
N LEU A 204 45.43 25.70 -73.14
CA LEU A 204 44.84 26.25 -71.90
C LEU A 204 44.73 27.77 -71.91
N ARG A 205 45.72 28.48 -72.46
CA ARG A 205 45.75 29.95 -72.50
C ARG A 205 44.66 30.56 -73.40
N SER A 206 44.11 29.75 -74.31
CA SER A 206 43.09 30.18 -75.28
C SER A 206 41.65 29.90 -74.82
N ARG A 207 41.48 29.10 -73.77
CA ARG A 207 40.19 28.63 -73.25
C ARG A 207 39.79 29.40 -71.99
N SER A 208 38.49 29.42 -71.70
CA SER A 208 37.99 29.94 -70.43
C SER A 208 38.30 28.98 -69.26
N ASN A 209 38.32 29.51 -68.03
CA ASN A 209 38.51 28.72 -66.80
C ASN A 209 37.59 27.50 -66.76
N ARG A 210 36.30 27.70 -67.06
CA ARG A 210 35.29 26.64 -67.04
C ARG A 210 35.53 25.56 -68.09
N GLU A 211 36.01 25.92 -69.28
CA GLU A 211 36.39 24.94 -70.32
C GLU A 211 37.65 24.16 -69.92
N ASN A 212 38.63 24.82 -69.30
CA ASN A 212 39.84 24.15 -68.81
C ASN A 212 39.53 23.15 -67.69
N LEU A 213 38.69 23.55 -66.73
CA LEU A 213 38.24 22.69 -65.64
C LEU A 213 37.46 21.47 -66.15
N GLU A 214 36.53 21.69 -67.07
CA GLU A 214 35.73 20.61 -67.68
C GLU A 214 36.63 19.60 -68.43
N ALA A 215 37.58 20.09 -69.23
CA ALA A 215 38.52 19.25 -69.95
C ALA A 215 39.38 18.40 -68.99
N ALA A 216 39.88 18.99 -67.90
CA ALA A 216 40.67 18.25 -66.91
C ALA A 216 39.84 17.16 -66.21
N PHE A 217 38.62 17.49 -65.77
CA PHE A 217 37.76 16.53 -65.07
C PHE A 217 37.33 15.39 -66.00
N GLN A 218 37.01 15.69 -67.27
CA GLN A 218 36.66 14.68 -68.25
C GLN A 218 37.85 13.77 -68.61
N ALA A 219 39.05 14.34 -68.75
CA ALA A 219 40.27 13.57 -69.02
C ALA A 219 40.66 12.68 -67.82
N ALA A 220 40.48 13.18 -66.60
CA ALA A 220 40.70 12.42 -65.38
C ALA A 220 39.71 11.25 -65.23
N GLU A 221 38.42 11.48 -65.50
CA GLU A 221 37.39 10.45 -65.42
C GLU A 221 37.55 9.37 -66.49
N ASN A 222 37.67 9.75 -67.76
CA ASN A 222 37.71 8.79 -68.87
C ASN A 222 39.09 8.17 -69.08
N GLY A 223 40.17 8.91 -68.82
CA GLY A 223 41.54 8.49 -69.13
C GLY A 223 42.31 7.97 -67.92
N LEU A 224 42.02 8.47 -66.71
CA LEU A 224 42.72 8.08 -65.48
C LEU A 224 41.81 7.33 -64.49
N ASN A 225 40.53 7.13 -64.82
CA ASN A 225 39.53 6.50 -63.96
C ASN A 225 39.41 7.17 -62.57
N ILE A 226 39.60 8.49 -62.51
CA ILE A 226 39.42 9.30 -61.29
C ILE A 226 37.99 9.84 -61.28
N PRO A 227 37.12 9.38 -60.35
CA PRO A 227 35.72 9.77 -60.34
C PRO A 227 35.53 11.27 -60.20
N ARG A 228 34.68 11.85 -61.04
CA ARG A 228 34.35 13.27 -61.04
C ARG A 228 33.54 13.64 -59.79
N LEU A 229 34.13 14.44 -58.89
CA LEU A 229 33.44 14.94 -57.68
C LEU A 229 33.00 16.40 -57.79
N LEU A 230 33.71 17.18 -58.61
CA LEU A 230 33.52 18.60 -58.81
C LEU A 230 32.98 18.87 -60.20
N ASP A 231 32.18 19.93 -60.33
CA ASP A 231 31.81 20.50 -61.62
C ASP A 231 32.53 21.82 -61.85
N ALA A 232 32.80 22.12 -63.12
CA ALA A 232 33.57 23.31 -63.49
C ALA A 232 32.93 24.62 -62.99
N GLU A 233 31.60 24.68 -62.92
CA GLU A 233 30.86 25.83 -62.37
C GLU A 233 31.01 26.00 -60.85
N ASP A 234 31.24 24.90 -60.12
CA ASP A 234 31.39 24.93 -58.65
C ASP A 234 32.81 25.39 -58.25
N VAL A 235 33.76 25.40 -59.20
CA VAL A 235 35.16 25.82 -59.02
C VAL A 235 35.43 27.19 -59.65
N ASP A 236 34.80 27.55 -60.77
CA ASP A 236 34.94 28.89 -61.38
C ASP A 236 34.12 29.97 -60.65
N VAL A 237 34.41 30.14 -59.36
CA VAL A 237 33.81 31.13 -58.46
C VAL A 237 34.91 31.91 -57.75
N ASP A 238 34.60 33.10 -57.21
CA ASP A 238 35.61 33.98 -56.61
C ASP A 238 36.35 33.37 -55.42
N LYS A 239 35.69 32.47 -54.68
CA LYS A 239 36.28 31.75 -53.54
C LYS A 239 35.84 30.28 -53.56
N PRO A 240 36.55 29.44 -54.33
CA PRO A 240 36.25 28.02 -54.41
C PRO A 240 36.38 27.36 -53.04
N ASP A 241 35.57 26.34 -52.79
CA ASP A 241 35.59 25.64 -51.51
C ASP A 241 36.82 24.73 -51.39
N GLU A 242 37.71 25.06 -50.45
CA GLU A 242 38.98 24.34 -50.29
C GLU A 242 38.81 22.87 -49.92
N LYS A 243 37.80 22.53 -49.12
CA LYS A 243 37.56 21.15 -48.70
C LYS A 243 37.16 20.28 -49.87
N SER A 244 36.33 20.82 -50.75
CA SER A 244 35.86 20.13 -51.95
C SER A 244 37.01 19.89 -52.94
N ILE A 245 37.88 20.88 -53.16
CA ILE A 245 39.09 20.75 -53.98
C ILE A 245 40.09 19.75 -53.37
N MET A 246 40.36 19.83 -52.06
CA MET A 246 41.22 18.86 -51.36
C MET A 246 40.71 17.43 -51.50
N THR A 247 39.40 17.22 -51.36
CA THR A 247 38.77 15.90 -51.49
C THR A 247 39.00 15.31 -52.88
N TYR A 248 38.90 16.14 -53.92
CA TYR A 248 39.12 15.71 -55.29
C TYR A 248 40.60 15.40 -55.57
N ILE A 249 41.52 16.26 -55.15
CA ILE A 249 42.97 16.06 -55.33
C ILE A 249 43.47 14.83 -54.57
N ALA A 250 42.94 14.57 -53.38
CA ALA A 250 43.28 13.38 -52.62
C ALA A 250 42.93 12.08 -53.35
N GLN A 251 42.02 12.08 -54.34
CA GLN A 251 41.78 10.92 -55.19
C GLN A 251 42.95 10.65 -56.14
N PHE A 252 43.55 11.71 -56.70
CA PHE A 252 44.74 11.59 -57.56
C PHE A 252 45.93 11.06 -56.76
N LEU A 253 46.12 11.54 -55.52
CA LEU A 253 47.15 11.01 -54.64
C LEU A 253 46.94 9.50 -54.37
N LYS A 254 45.70 9.10 -54.04
CA LYS A 254 45.37 7.69 -53.76
C LYS A 254 45.63 6.78 -54.96
N ALA A 255 45.30 7.22 -56.16
CA ALA A 255 45.48 6.43 -57.39
C ALA A 255 46.92 6.49 -57.93
N TYR A 256 47.60 7.63 -57.78
CA TYR A 256 48.91 7.92 -58.35
C TYR A 256 49.84 8.60 -57.33
N PRO A 257 50.27 7.89 -56.27
CA PRO A 257 51.02 8.49 -55.16
C PRO A 257 52.37 9.08 -55.57
N GLU A 258 53.03 8.52 -56.58
CA GLU A 258 54.32 8.99 -57.11
C GLU A 258 54.19 9.98 -58.30
N GLY A 259 52.98 10.50 -58.56
CA GLY A 259 52.75 11.52 -59.59
C GLY A 259 53.23 11.14 -60.99
N GLY A 260 53.15 9.85 -61.37
CA GLY A 260 53.50 9.36 -62.70
C GLY A 260 54.97 8.92 -62.90
N LYS A 261 55.84 8.99 -61.88
CA LYS A 261 57.29 8.68 -62.02
C LYS A 261 57.66 7.21 -62.24
N ASN A 262 56.73 6.27 -62.04
CA ASN A 262 56.90 4.87 -62.44
C ASN A 262 55.59 4.38 -63.06
N ARG A 263 55.61 4.09 -64.36
CA ARG A 263 54.52 3.43 -65.07
C ARG A 263 54.89 1.95 -65.24
N PRO A 264 54.55 1.04 -64.32
CA PRO A 264 54.26 -0.32 -64.76
C PRO A 264 53.12 -0.22 -65.75
N LYS A 265 53.21 -0.87 -66.91
CA LYS A 265 52.10 -0.85 -67.86
C LYS A 265 50.88 -1.41 -67.12
N LEU A 266 49.72 -0.76 -67.23
CA LEU A 266 48.46 -1.23 -66.63
C LEU A 266 48.19 -2.70 -67.00
N GLN A 267 48.66 -3.11 -68.18
CA GLN A 267 48.65 -4.49 -68.66
C GLN A 267 49.46 -5.46 -67.79
N ASP A 268 50.67 -5.08 -67.35
CA ASP A 268 51.52 -5.93 -66.51
C ASP A 268 50.94 -6.08 -65.09
N GLN A 269 50.27 -5.03 -64.58
CA GLN A 269 49.55 -5.10 -63.29
C GLN A 269 48.26 -5.92 -63.40
N LEU A 270 47.51 -5.77 -64.49
CA LEU A 270 46.33 -6.59 -64.77
C LEU A 270 46.73 -8.06 -64.97
N ASP A 271 47.85 -8.34 -65.64
CA ASP A 271 48.32 -9.70 -65.87
C ASP A 271 48.91 -10.31 -64.59
N ALA A 272 49.61 -9.55 -63.75
CA ALA A 272 50.04 -10.00 -62.42
C ALA A 272 48.86 -10.23 -61.46
N ALA A 273 47.85 -9.35 -61.46
CA ALA A 273 46.63 -9.53 -60.67
C ALA A 273 45.78 -10.70 -61.17
N ARG A 274 45.72 -10.92 -62.49
CA ARG A 274 45.10 -12.12 -63.09
C ARG A 274 45.83 -13.39 -62.69
N GLN A 275 47.16 -13.42 -62.77
CA GLN A 275 47.96 -14.57 -62.35
C GLN A 275 47.83 -14.84 -60.84
N ALA A 276 47.78 -13.79 -60.02
CA ALA A 276 47.58 -13.92 -58.58
C ALA A 276 46.15 -14.38 -58.23
N GLY A 277 45.13 -13.91 -58.95
CA GLY A 277 43.75 -14.40 -58.83
C GLY A 277 43.58 -15.84 -59.33
N GLU A 278 44.25 -16.20 -60.42
CA GLU A 278 44.25 -17.59 -60.93
C GLU A 278 44.95 -18.54 -59.95
N LYS A 279 46.07 -18.12 -59.36
CA LYS A 279 46.74 -18.86 -58.29
C LYS A 279 45.83 -19.03 -57.06
N GLU A 280 45.17 -17.95 -56.62
CA GLU A 280 44.21 -17.99 -55.50
C GLU A 280 43.07 -19.00 -55.76
N ARG A 281 42.54 -19.04 -56.99
CA ARG A 281 41.52 -20.02 -57.38
C ARG A 281 42.08 -21.45 -57.38
N LEU A 282 43.28 -21.66 -57.91
CA LEU A 282 43.93 -22.98 -57.93
C LEU A 282 44.26 -23.49 -56.51
N ASP A 283 44.71 -22.61 -55.62
CA ASP A 283 44.93 -22.92 -54.20
C ASP A 283 43.60 -23.34 -53.54
N LEU A 284 42.51 -22.60 -53.81
CA LEU A 284 41.17 -22.92 -53.30
C LEU A 284 40.62 -24.25 -53.83
N ASP A 285 40.80 -24.51 -55.13
CA ASP A 285 40.41 -25.78 -55.76
C ASP A 285 41.20 -26.95 -55.16
N SER A 286 42.51 -26.80 -54.99
CA SER A 286 43.39 -27.82 -54.38
C SER A 286 43.00 -28.12 -52.93
N ILE A 287 42.63 -27.11 -52.15
CA ILE A 287 42.13 -27.27 -50.78
C ILE A 287 40.80 -28.04 -50.77
N ASN A 288 39.86 -27.67 -51.64
CA ASN A 288 38.56 -28.32 -51.71
C ASN A 288 38.67 -29.78 -52.17
N ASP A 289 39.54 -30.07 -53.15
CA ASP A 289 39.79 -31.42 -53.65
C ASP A 289 40.43 -32.29 -52.57
N PHE A 290 41.39 -31.74 -51.81
CA PHE A 290 41.94 -32.42 -50.64
C PHE A 290 40.86 -32.72 -49.59
N CYS A 291 39.99 -31.76 -49.25
CA CYS A 291 38.90 -31.98 -48.29
C CYS A 291 37.97 -33.10 -48.74
N ARG A 292 37.57 -33.13 -50.02
CA ARG A 292 36.75 -34.21 -50.60
C ARG A 292 37.46 -35.57 -50.57
N LYS A 293 38.76 -35.58 -50.86
CA LYS A 293 39.58 -36.79 -50.80
C LYS A 293 39.61 -37.35 -49.38
N VAL A 294 39.88 -36.52 -48.38
CA VAL A 294 39.83 -36.90 -46.96
C VAL A 294 38.45 -37.44 -46.57
N GLU A 295 37.36 -36.79 -46.97
CA GLU A 295 36.00 -37.28 -46.69
C GLU A 295 35.73 -38.68 -47.27
N SER A 296 36.30 -38.99 -48.43
CA SER A 296 36.10 -40.29 -49.10
C SER A 296 37.01 -41.41 -48.59
N GLU A 297 38.28 -41.10 -48.31
CA GLU A 297 39.32 -42.08 -48.00
C GLU A 297 39.50 -42.29 -46.50
N ALA A 298 39.29 -41.25 -45.68
CA ALA A 298 39.53 -41.35 -44.23
C ALA A 298 38.65 -42.38 -43.51
N PRO A 299 37.35 -42.56 -43.81
CA PRO A 299 36.50 -43.50 -43.08
C PRO A 299 36.97 -44.96 -43.13
N ASN A 300 37.69 -45.40 -44.16
CA ASN A 300 38.18 -46.78 -44.29
C ASN A 300 39.71 -46.86 -44.47
N GLY A 301 40.41 -45.74 -44.32
CA GLY A 301 41.86 -45.65 -44.53
C GLY A 301 42.66 -46.43 -43.48
N ASP A 302 43.82 -46.90 -43.91
CA ASP A 302 44.84 -47.50 -43.08
C ASP A 302 45.97 -46.49 -42.76
N TYR A 303 47.05 -46.95 -42.11
CA TYR A 303 48.18 -46.07 -41.79
C TYR A 303 48.94 -45.54 -43.00
N GLN A 304 48.91 -46.24 -44.14
CA GLN A 304 49.53 -45.74 -45.38
C GLN A 304 48.70 -44.58 -45.93
N THR A 305 47.39 -44.76 -45.99
CA THR A 305 46.41 -43.72 -46.36
C THR A 305 46.55 -42.49 -45.45
N LEU A 306 46.67 -42.69 -44.13
CA LEU A 306 46.88 -41.59 -43.18
C LEU A 306 48.17 -40.82 -43.45
N ALA A 307 49.28 -41.51 -43.74
CA ALA A 307 50.56 -40.88 -44.01
C ALA A 307 50.55 -40.06 -45.32
N GLU A 308 49.89 -40.57 -46.36
CA GLU A 308 49.70 -39.88 -47.63
C GLU A 308 48.87 -38.60 -47.48
N LEU A 309 47.71 -38.71 -46.81
CA LEU A 309 46.84 -37.56 -46.56
C LEU A 309 47.50 -36.52 -45.63
N GLN A 310 48.30 -36.94 -44.66
CA GLN A 310 49.06 -36.02 -43.79
C GLN A 310 50.15 -35.27 -44.56
N ALA A 311 50.88 -35.93 -45.46
CA ALA A 311 51.88 -35.27 -46.30
C ALA A 311 51.24 -34.24 -47.25
N GLU A 312 50.10 -34.57 -47.83
CA GLU A 312 49.33 -33.65 -48.70
C GLU A 312 48.78 -32.46 -47.91
N ARG A 313 48.27 -32.71 -46.70
CA ARG A 313 47.85 -31.67 -45.74
C ARG A 313 48.97 -30.70 -45.42
N ASP A 314 50.15 -31.20 -45.05
CA ASP A 314 51.28 -30.34 -44.68
C ASP A 314 51.82 -29.53 -45.87
N ASN A 315 51.69 -30.04 -47.10
CA ASN A 315 52.03 -29.30 -48.31
C ASN A 315 51.05 -28.15 -48.60
N LEU A 316 49.75 -28.32 -48.31
CA LEU A 316 48.70 -27.32 -48.55
C LEU A 316 48.55 -26.31 -47.42
N GLN A 317 49.05 -26.61 -46.22
CA GLN A 317 48.97 -25.74 -45.04
C GLN A 317 49.42 -24.28 -45.29
N PRO A 318 50.53 -23.99 -46.01
CA PRO A 318 50.92 -22.61 -46.27
C PRO A 318 49.92 -21.84 -47.16
N SER A 319 49.29 -22.51 -48.13
CA SER A 319 48.26 -21.92 -48.99
C SER A 319 46.99 -21.62 -48.21
N VAL A 320 46.60 -22.50 -47.27
CA VAL A 320 45.47 -22.29 -46.35
C VAL A 320 45.71 -21.08 -45.44
N GLU A 321 46.92 -20.95 -44.89
CA GLU A 321 47.30 -19.82 -44.03
C GLU A 321 47.31 -18.48 -44.80
N ASP A 322 47.82 -18.48 -46.04
CA ASP A 322 47.80 -17.30 -46.90
C ASP A 322 46.37 -16.88 -47.24
N LEU A 323 45.51 -17.82 -47.68
CA LEU A 323 44.11 -17.54 -47.99
C LEU A 323 43.32 -17.07 -46.76
N ALA A 324 43.53 -17.69 -45.59
CA ALA A 324 42.89 -17.28 -44.35
C ALA A 324 43.29 -15.85 -43.93
N LYS A 325 44.59 -15.52 -44.06
CA LYS A 325 45.09 -14.17 -43.79
C LYS A 325 44.51 -13.15 -44.77
N ARG A 326 44.50 -13.48 -46.07
CA ARG A 326 43.97 -12.60 -47.11
C ARG A 326 42.46 -12.42 -47.02
N SER A 327 41.71 -13.44 -46.63
CA SER A 327 40.28 -13.33 -46.30
C SER A 327 40.05 -12.39 -45.12
N LYS A 328 40.79 -12.59 -44.02
CA LYS A 328 40.70 -11.74 -42.82
C LYS A 328 41.07 -10.27 -43.07
N ASP A 329 42.06 -10.04 -43.93
CA ASP A 329 42.53 -8.70 -44.29
C ASP A 329 41.68 -8.04 -45.40
N GLY A 330 40.68 -8.75 -45.95
CA GLY A 330 39.83 -8.25 -47.05
C GLY A 330 40.57 -8.08 -48.39
N ARG A 331 41.63 -8.88 -48.62
CA ARG A 331 42.57 -8.79 -49.76
C ARG A 331 42.43 -9.97 -50.75
N LEU A 332 41.26 -10.58 -50.82
CA LEU A 332 40.93 -11.58 -51.84
C LEU A 332 40.80 -10.89 -53.21
N LEU A 333 41.33 -11.52 -54.26
CA LEU A 333 41.43 -10.90 -55.58
C LEU A 333 40.31 -11.36 -56.52
N SER A 334 39.91 -12.62 -56.44
CA SER A 334 39.04 -13.26 -57.45
C SER A 334 37.98 -14.18 -56.88
N THR A 335 38.19 -14.69 -55.66
CA THR A 335 37.29 -15.63 -54.99
C THR A 335 36.39 -14.92 -53.99
N PRO A 336 35.09 -15.25 -53.93
CA PRO A 336 34.18 -14.72 -52.92
C PRO A 336 34.63 -15.10 -51.50
N PRO A 337 34.55 -14.19 -50.50
CA PRO A 337 34.88 -14.51 -49.11
C PRO A 337 34.11 -15.71 -48.56
N ALA A 338 32.84 -15.88 -48.96
CA ALA A 338 32.02 -17.01 -48.55
C ALA A 338 32.57 -18.37 -49.02
N ASP A 339 33.18 -18.43 -50.22
CA ASP A 339 33.75 -19.65 -50.76
C ASP A 339 35.06 -20.00 -50.06
N VAL A 340 35.86 -18.98 -49.71
CA VAL A 340 37.06 -19.16 -48.89
C VAL A 340 36.69 -19.59 -47.47
N ASP A 341 35.68 -18.96 -46.85
CA ASP A 341 35.20 -19.33 -45.52
C ASP A 341 34.65 -20.77 -45.50
N ALA A 342 33.93 -21.17 -46.56
CA ALA A 342 33.45 -22.54 -46.74
C ALA A 342 34.61 -23.54 -46.89
N ALA A 343 35.62 -23.22 -47.70
CA ALA A 343 36.81 -24.06 -47.86
C ALA A 343 37.63 -24.15 -46.57
N LEU A 344 37.75 -23.06 -45.80
CA LEU A 344 38.41 -23.07 -44.48
C LEU A 344 37.62 -23.89 -43.45
N ALA A 345 36.27 -23.87 -43.51
CA ALA A 345 35.43 -24.73 -42.68
C ALA A 345 35.61 -26.21 -43.07
N ALA A 346 35.58 -26.52 -44.37
CA ALA A 346 35.83 -27.86 -44.90
C ALA A 346 37.25 -28.37 -44.54
N TRP A 347 38.26 -27.49 -44.59
CA TRP A 347 39.62 -27.81 -44.16
C TRP A 347 39.70 -28.18 -42.68
N ARG A 348 39.03 -27.42 -41.80
CA ARG A 348 38.95 -27.77 -40.37
C ARG A 348 38.26 -29.11 -40.15
N GLN A 349 37.20 -29.39 -40.91
CA GLN A 349 36.50 -30.67 -40.88
C GLN A 349 37.41 -31.81 -41.37
N ALA A 350 38.18 -31.61 -42.44
CA ALA A 350 39.17 -32.58 -42.92
C ALA A 350 40.27 -32.86 -41.87
N ASP A 351 40.82 -31.82 -41.23
CA ASP A 351 41.78 -31.95 -40.12
C ASP A 351 41.17 -32.72 -38.91
N ASP A 352 39.88 -32.57 -38.63
CA ASP A 352 39.16 -33.36 -37.62
C ASP A 352 38.99 -34.84 -38.03
N GLN A 353 38.62 -35.11 -39.29
CA GLN A 353 38.51 -36.47 -39.82
C GLN A 353 39.86 -37.20 -39.80
N LEU A 354 40.96 -36.53 -40.15
CA LEU A 354 42.31 -37.10 -40.08
C LEU A 354 42.73 -37.40 -38.63
N ARG A 355 42.36 -36.54 -37.67
CA ARG A 355 42.58 -36.80 -36.24
C ARG A 355 41.79 -38.03 -35.78
N LYS A 356 40.51 -38.13 -36.13
CA LYS A 356 39.66 -39.28 -35.80
C LYS A 356 40.15 -40.59 -36.42
N LEU A 357 40.55 -40.56 -37.69
CA LEU A 357 41.17 -41.70 -38.36
C LEU A 357 42.40 -42.18 -37.60
N ARG A 358 43.30 -41.26 -37.22
CA ARG A 358 44.49 -41.59 -36.44
C ARG A 358 44.15 -42.19 -35.09
N TRP A 359 43.19 -41.62 -34.36
CA TRP A 359 42.76 -42.15 -33.06
C TRP A 359 42.23 -43.58 -33.16
N ARG A 360 41.44 -43.87 -34.21
CA ARG A 360 40.96 -45.22 -34.47
C ARG A 360 42.12 -46.17 -34.74
N LEU A 361 43.01 -45.81 -35.67
CA LEU A 361 44.15 -46.65 -36.05
C LEU A 361 45.08 -46.92 -34.87
N ASP A 362 45.34 -45.92 -34.01
CA ASP A 362 46.13 -46.09 -32.80
C ASP A 362 45.44 -46.99 -31.76
N ALA A 363 44.11 -46.95 -31.66
CA ALA A 363 43.34 -47.80 -30.76
C ALA A 363 43.26 -49.27 -31.24
N GLU A 364 43.39 -49.51 -32.55
CA GLU A 364 43.42 -50.84 -33.16
C GLU A 364 44.78 -51.54 -33.02
N LEU A 365 45.80 -50.85 -32.50
CA LEU A 365 47.13 -51.44 -32.26
C LEU A 365 47.07 -52.56 -31.20
N PRO A 366 47.89 -53.62 -31.33
CA PRO A 366 47.86 -54.75 -30.42
C PRO A 366 48.48 -54.43 -29.04
N GLY A 367 47.89 -55.01 -27.99
CA GLY A 367 48.42 -54.97 -26.62
C GLY A 367 48.38 -53.56 -26.00
N ASP A 368 49.44 -53.20 -25.27
CA ASP A 368 49.51 -51.91 -24.56
C ASP A 368 49.50 -50.70 -25.51
N PHE A 369 49.92 -50.86 -26.77
CA PHE A 369 49.87 -49.78 -27.76
C PHE A 369 48.44 -49.35 -28.10
N GLY A 370 47.50 -50.30 -28.21
CA GLY A 370 46.08 -49.99 -28.43
C GLY A 370 45.45 -49.28 -27.24
N ARG A 371 45.76 -49.72 -26.01
CA ARG A 371 45.31 -49.07 -24.77
C ARG A 371 45.81 -47.62 -24.70
N ILE A 372 47.09 -47.40 -24.97
CA ILE A 372 47.73 -46.07 -24.97
C ILE A 372 47.17 -45.21 -26.12
N GLY A 373 46.96 -45.78 -27.30
CA GLY A 373 46.33 -45.09 -28.44
C GLY A 373 44.91 -44.63 -28.15
N GLN A 374 44.11 -45.49 -27.52
CA GLN A 374 42.75 -45.15 -27.08
C GLN A 374 42.75 -44.03 -26.03
N TRP A 375 43.64 -44.10 -25.03
CA TRP A 375 43.79 -43.03 -24.04
C TRP A 375 44.25 -41.72 -24.69
N LEU A 376 45.26 -41.78 -25.56
CA LEU A 376 45.82 -40.61 -26.23
C LEU A 376 44.78 -39.92 -27.12
N GLY A 377 43.95 -40.69 -27.84
CA GLY A 377 42.86 -40.14 -28.63
C GLY A 377 41.81 -39.43 -27.79
N ARG A 378 41.42 -40.01 -26.64
CA ARG A 378 40.51 -39.35 -25.68
C ARG A 378 41.13 -38.07 -25.09
N ALA A 379 42.42 -38.10 -24.74
CA ALA A 379 43.12 -36.95 -24.18
C ALA A 379 43.24 -35.79 -25.18
N GLU A 380 43.56 -36.10 -26.43
CA GLU A 380 43.62 -35.09 -27.50
C GLU A 380 42.25 -34.51 -27.85
N ALA A 381 41.19 -35.32 -27.81
CA ALA A 381 39.83 -34.83 -27.97
C ALA A 381 39.48 -33.80 -26.88
N CYS A 382 39.81 -34.06 -25.61
CA CYS A 382 39.55 -33.11 -24.53
C CYS A 382 40.36 -31.81 -24.62
N LEU A 383 41.59 -31.86 -25.16
CA LEU A 383 42.49 -30.69 -25.19
C LEU A 383 42.33 -29.80 -26.43
N TYR A 384 42.03 -30.40 -27.59
CA TYR A 384 42.16 -29.72 -28.90
C TYR A 384 40.84 -29.57 -29.66
N GLN A 385 39.71 -29.84 -29.01
CA GLN A 385 38.38 -29.55 -29.55
C GLN A 385 38.04 -28.06 -29.38
N ASP A 386 37.39 -27.47 -30.38
CA ASP A 386 37.05 -26.04 -30.38
C ASP A 386 36.12 -25.67 -29.21
N TRP A 387 36.40 -24.54 -28.57
CA TRP A 387 35.62 -24.04 -27.43
C TRP A 387 34.28 -23.44 -27.91
N PRO A 388 33.24 -23.43 -27.04
CA PRO A 388 32.00 -22.73 -27.36
C PRO A 388 32.30 -21.27 -27.72
N ALA A 389 31.66 -20.77 -28.77
CA ALA A 389 31.78 -19.38 -29.18
C ALA A 389 31.36 -18.45 -28.03
N ASP A 390 32.01 -17.29 -27.91
CA ASP A 390 31.77 -16.38 -26.78
C ASP A 390 30.31 -15.85 -26.72
N ASP A 391 29.59 -15.92 -27.86
CA ASP A 391 28.22 -15.45 -28.09
C ASP A 391 27.12 -16.51 -27.83
N ALA A 392 27.47 -17.72 -27.36
CA ALA A 392 26.50 -18.78 -27.10
C ALA A 392 25.56 -18.45 -25.90
N PRO A 393 24.28 -18.89 -25.92
CA PRO A 393 23.34 -18.64 -24.82
C PRO A 393 23.88 -19.16 -23.48
N ASP A 394 23.86 -18.30 -22.46
CA ASP A 394 24.61 -18.45 -21.20
C ASP A 394 24.39 -19.81 -20.48
N ASP A 395 23.19 -20.39 -20.55
CA ASP A 395 22.86 -21.65 -19.88
C ASP A 395 23.43 -22.89 -20.62
N SER A 396 23.27 -22.96 -21.95
CA SER A 396 23.73 -24.10 -22.76
C SER A 396 25.26 -24.17 -22.84
N ALA A 397 25.93 -23.01 -22.90
CA ALA A 397 27.39 -22.95 -22.91
C ALA A 397 28.00 -23.36 -21.57
N ALA A 398 27.30 -23.08 -20.45
CA ALA A 398 27.75 -23.51 -19.13
C ALA A 398 27.66 -25.03 -18.97
N GLU A 399 26.57 -25.66 -19.43
CA GLU A 399 26.40 -27.12 -19.42
C GLU A 399 27.46 -27.82 -20.28
N GLU A 400 27.72 -27.32 -21.50
CA GLU A 400 28.76 -27.88 -22.37
C GLU A 400 30.15 -27.80 -21.73
N LEU A 401 30.50 -26.68 -21.08
CA LEU A 401 31.77 -26.54 -20.36
C LEU A 401 31.86 -27.45 -19.13
N SER A 402 30.76 -27.67 -18.41
CA SER A 402 30.70 -28.63 -17.30
C SER A 402 30.91 -30.07 -17.77
N GLU A 403 30.28 -30.45 -18.89
CA GLU A 403 30.48 -31.76 -19.49
C GLU A 403 31.94 -31.95 -19.93
N ARG A 404 32.53 -30.95 -20.59
CA ARG A 404 33.96 -30.99 -20.97
C ARG A 404 34.91 -31.05 -19.78
N LEU A 405 34.64 -30.31 -18.71
CA LEU A 405 35.45 -30.38 -17.48
C LEU A 405 35.34 -31.76 -16.83
N ARG A 406 34.15 -32.39 -16.87
CA ARG A 406 33.93 -33.76 -16.39
C ARG A 406 34.71 -34.77 -17.22
N GLU A 407 34.61 -34.70 -18.55
CA GLU A 407 35.33 -35.59 -19.48
C GLU A 407 36.84 -35.43 -19.33
N HIS A 408 37.33 -34.19 -19.22
CA HIS A 408 38.73 -33.89 -18.95
C HIS A 408 39.18 -34.56 -17.64
N ASN A 409 38.43 -34.39 -16.54
CA ASN A 409 38.76 -35.01 -15.25
C ASN A 409 38.72 -36.55 -15.29
N GLU A 410 37.82 -37.13 -16.10
CA GLU A 410 37.75 -38.58 -16.27
C GLU A 410 38.97 -39.13 -17.02
N VAL A 411 39.35 -38.51 -18.15
CA VAL A 411 40.46 -38.95 -19.00
C VAL A 411 41.81 -38.77 -18.28
N PHE A 412 41.99 -37.63 -17.61
CA PHE A 412 43.20 -37.31 -16.86
C PHE A 412 43.19 -37.80 -15.40
N SER A 413 42.27 -38.71 -15.06
CA SER A 413 42.34 -39.46 -13.79
C SER A 413 43.54 -40.40 -13.75
N GLU A 414 43.96 -40.92 -14.92
CA GLU A 414 45.24 -41.61 -15.12
C GLU A 414 46.33 -40.57 -15.37
N ASP A 415 47.44 -40.65 -14.62
CA ASP A 415 48.56 -39.72 -14.75
C ASP A 415 49.22 -39.84 -16.15
N PRO A 416 49.26 -38.75 -16.96
CA PRO A 416 49.89 -38.75 -18.27
C PRO A 416 51.36 -39.21 -18.26
N GLN A 417 52.10 -38.98 -17.16
CA GLN A 417 53.47 -39.46 -17.01
C GLN A 417 53.54 -40.98 -16.75
N SER A 418 52.49 -41.56 -16.18
CA SER A 418 52.33 -43.02 -16.09
C SER A 418 52.13 -43.63 -17.47
N VAL A 419 51.22 -43.07 -18.27
CA VAL A 419 50.97 -43.52 -19.66
C VAL A 419 52.24 -43.44 -20.52
N ARG A 420 53.07 -42.42 -20.32
CA ARG A 420 54.37 -42.30 -21.02
C ARG A 420 55.38 -43.37 -20.62
N ARG A 421 55.40 -43.76 -19.34
CA ARG A 421 56.25 -44.88 -18.88
C ARG A 421 55.77 -46.20 -19.46
N ASP A 422 54.47 -46.41 -19.56
CA ASP A 422 53.89 -47.61 -20.18
C ASP A 422 54.23 -47.69 -21.68
N LEU A 423 54.19 -46.56 -22.40
CA LEU A 423 54.63 -46.48 -23.79
C LEU A 423 56.13 -46.83 -23.95
N GLN A 424 56.97 -46.32 -23.06
CA GLN A 424 58.41 -46.62 -23.06
C GLN A 424 58.71 -48.08 -22.69
N ALA A 425 57.90 -48.69 -21.83
CA ALA A 425 58.00 -50.11 -21.48
C ALA A 425 57.59 -51.00 -22.66
N ALA A 426 56.44 -50.71 -23.29
CA ALA A 426 55.94 -51.42 -24.46
C ALA A 426 56.90 -51.34 -25.67
N ARG A 427 57.60 -50.21 -25.82
CA ARG A 427 58.63 -50.01 -26.87
C ARG A 427 59.83 -50.96 -26.76
N ARG A 428 60.11 -51.56 -25.60
CA ARG A 428 61.26 -52.47 -25.41
C ARG A 428 61.06 -53.83 -26.10
N ALA A 429 59.82 -54.21 -26.39
CA ALA A 429 59.47 -55.45 -27.08
C ALA A 429 58.20 -55.23 -27.93
N PRO A 430 58.31 -54.54 -29.08
CA PRO A 430 57.15 -54.20 -29.89
C PRO A 430 56.56 -55.45 -30.58
N PRO A 431 55.23 -55.60 -30.61
CA PRO A 431 54.57 -56.66 -31.37
C PRO A 431 54.76 -56.49 -32.89
N ALA A 432 54.70 -57.60 -33.63
CA ALA A 432 54.87 -57.59 -35.08
C ALA A 432 53.78 -56.75 -35.77
N GLY A 433 54.18 -55.80 -36.63
CA GLY A 433 53.27 -54.91 -37.37
C GLY A 433 53.20 -53.47 -36.86
N VAL A 434 53.84 -53.13 -35.73
CA VAL A 434 53.96 -51.75 -35.24
C VAL A 434 55.31 -51.16 -35.66
N SER A 435 55.29 -50.05 -36.39
CA SER A 435 56.51 -49.37 -36.85
C SER A 435 57.08 -48.42 -35.80
N ASP A 436 58.42 -48.26 -35.78
CA ASP A 436 59.08 -47.29 -34.90
C ASP A 436 58.64 -45.83 -35.15
N ALA A 437 58.26 -45.52 -36.40
CA ALA A 437 57.74 -44.20 -36.76
C ALA A 437 56.40 -43.90 -36.08
N GLN A 438 55.50 -44.89 -35.97
CA GLN A 438 54.23 -44.76 -35.24
C GLN A 438 54.46 -44.58 -33.73
N ILE A 439 55.39 -45.34 -33.15
CA ILE A 439 55.72 -45.22 -31.71
C ILE A 439 56.31 -43.84 -31.40
N ALA A 440 57.23 -43.35 -32.23
CA ALA A 440 57.81 -42.00 -32.07
C ALA A 440 56.75 -40.89 -32.22
N ASN A 441 55.79 -41.10 -33.11
CA ASN A 441 54.66 -40.21 -33.34
C ASN A 441 53.71 -40.15 -32.12
N MET A 442 53.38 -41.29 -31.52
CA MET A 442 52.62 -41.38 -30.27
C MET A 442 53.36 -40.73 -29.10
N ASP A 443 54.67 -40.95 -28.93
CA ASP A 443 55.46 -40.32 -27.85
C ASP A 443 55.55 -38.79 -28.01
N THR A 444 55.67 -38.29 -29.24
CA THR A 444 55.67 -36.85 -29.53
C THR A 444 54.35 -36.20 -29.12
N ARG A 445 53.23 -36.86 -29.45
CA ARG A 445 51.88 -36.39 -29.08
C ARG A 445 51.63 -36.44 -27.60
N LEU A 446 52.00 -37.55 -26.95
CA LEU A 446 51.90 -37.68 -25.51
C LEU A 446 52.71 -36.59 -24.79
N GLY A 447 53.89 -36.22 -25.32
CA GLY A 447 54.66 -35.09 -24.85
C GLY A 447 53.94 -33.74 -24.95
N ARG A 448 53.17 -33.50 -26.03
CA ARG A 448 52.34 -32.29 -26.19
C ARG A 448 51.16 -32.29 -25.23
N VAL A 449 50.43 -33.40 -25.13
CA VAL A 449 49.31 -33.58 -24.17
C VAL A 449 49.76 -33.29 -22.74
N ILE A 450 50.92 -33.82 -22.32
CA ILE A 450 51.50 -33.56 -21.00
C ILE A 450 51.83 -32.07 -20.78
N ALA A 451 52.29 -31.38 -21.82
CA ALA A 451 52.66 -29.97 -21.73
C ALA A 451 51.43 -29.05 -21.68
N ASP A 452 50.38 -29.39 -22.44
CA ASP A 452 49.21 -28.54 -22.67
C ASP A 452 48.10 -28.75 -21.62
N GLU A 453 47.96 -29.96 -21.04
CA GLU A 453 46.93 -30.31 -20.04
C GLU A 453 46.78 -29.28 -18.91
N PRO A 454 47.87 -28.83 -18.23
CA PRO A 454 47.70 -27.98 -17.06
C PRO A 454 47.12 -26.60 -17.41
N ASP A 455 47.38 -26.12 -18.63
CA ASP A 455 46.88 -24.83 -19.11
C ASP A 455 45.42 -24.94 -19.56
N VAL A 456 45.04 -26.02 -20.25
CA VAL A 456 43.64 -26.29 -20.64
C VAL A 456 42.75 -26.55 -19.42
N ARG A 457 43.20 -27.35 -18.45
CA ARG A 457 42.48 -27.59 -17.19
C ARG A 457 42.18 -26.30 -16.44
N ARG A 458 43.19 -25.46 -16.22
CA ARG A 458 43.01 -24.15 -15.56
C ARG A 458 42.00 -23.27 -16.29
N ARG A 459 42.03 -23.30 -17.62
CA ARG A 459 41.08 -22.55 -18.45
C ARG A 459 39.65 -23.09 -18.32
N LEU A 460 39.45 -24.42 -18.32
CA LEU A 460 38.15 -25.06 -18.07
C LEU A 460 37.62 -24.73 -16.67
N GLU A 461 38.47 -24.91 -15.64
CA GLU A 461 38.16 -24.63 -14.24
C GLU A 461 37.77 -23.16 -14.00
N PHE A 462 38.26 -22.23 -14.82
CA PHE A 462 37.89 -20.81 -14.77
C PHE A 462 36.65 -20.48 -15.62
N LEU A 463 36.54 -21.02 -16.83
CA LEU A 463 35.45 -20.68 -17.76
C LEU A 463 34.11 -21.28 -17.34
N GLU A 464 34.09 -22.46 -16.74
CA GLU A 464 32.86 -23.14 -16.33
C GLU A 464 32.12 -22.37 -15.21
N PRO A 465 32.74 -22.00 -14.08
CA PRO A 465 32.05 -21.24 -13.05
C PRO A 465 31.77 -19.81 -13.51
N LYS A 466 32.60 -19.25 -14.41
CA LYS A 466 32.40 -17.92 -15.01
C LYS A 466 31.09 -17.88 -15.81
N ARG A 467 30.84 -18.88 -16.66
CA ARG A 467 29.63 -18.97 -17.47
C ARG A 467 28.40 -19.27 -16.61
N ARG A 468 28.50 -20.17 -15.64
CA ARG A 468 27.43 -20.44 -14.67
C ARG A 468 27.05 -19.19 -13.86
N LEU A 469 28.03 -18.38 -13.46
CA LEU A 469 27.77 -17.11 -12.77
C LEU A 469 27.02 -16.11 -13.66
N LEU A 470 27.42 -15.99 -14.94
CA LEU A 470 26.73 -15.12 -15.90
C LEU A 470 25.30 -15.57 -16.16
N ALA A 471 25.07 -16.88 -16.32
CA ALA A 471 23.75 -17.48 -16.43
C ALA A 471 22.85 -17.15 -15.24
N SER A 472 23.34 -17.39 -14.01
CA SER A 472 22.62 -17.06 -12.78
C SER A 472 22.29 -15.57 -12.70
N LEU A 473 23.24 -14.69 -13.04
CA LEU A 473 23.01 -13.24 -13.06
C LEU A 473 21.98 -12.83 -14.11
N ALA A 474 22.05 -13.38 -15.32
CA ALA A 474 21.07 -13.11 -16.37
C ALA A 474 19.67 -13.57 -15.94
N GLN A 475 19.55 -14.73 -15.29
CA GLN A 475 18.28 -15.20 -14.75
C GLN A 475 17.74 -14.29 -13.65
N CYS A 476 18.59 -13.82 -12.74
CA CYS A 476 18.20 -12.84 -11.71
C CYS A 476 17.68 -11.55 -12.34
N GLU A 477 18.38 -11.01 -13.33
CA GLU A 477 17.99 -9.77 -14.00
C GLU A 477 16.72 -9.91 -14.83
N ARG A 478 16.41 -11.10 -15.35
CA ARG A 478 15.11 -11.39 -15.99
C ARG A 478 13.96 -11.44 -14.99
N LYS A 479 14.17 -12.03 -13.81
CA LYS A 479 13.14 -12.19 -12.78
C LYS A 479 12.91 -10.92 -11.94
N LEU A 480 13.96 -10.13 -11.71
CA LEU A 480 13.90 -8.96 -10.84
C LEU A 480 12.81 -7.94 -11.22
N PRO A 481 12.59 -7.58 -12.50
CA PRO A 481 11.48 -6.71 -12.91
C PRO A 481 10.09 -7.28 -12.60
N LEU A 482 9.95 -8.62 -12.53
CA LEU A 482 8.68 -9.27 -12.21
C LEU A 482 8.36 -9.12 -10.72
N TRP A 483 9.35 -9.25 -9.84
CA TRP A 483 9.15 -9.11 -8.39
C TRP A 483 9.07 -7.66 -7.91
N THR A 484 9.77 -6.75 -8.60
CA THR A 484 9.80 -5.31 -8.25
C THR A 484 8.76 -4.48 -9.01
N GLY A 485 8.13 -5.08 -10.02
CA GLY A 485 7.11 -4.46 -10.83
C GLY A 485 5.76 -4.30 -10.13
N LYS A 486 4.80 -3.73 -10.86
CA LYS A 486 3.41 -3.65 -10.39
C LYS A 486 2.77 -5.04 -10.39
N CYS A 487 2.13 -5.36 -9.28
CA CYS A 487 1.52 -6.65 -9.01
C CYS A 487 0.12 -6.79 -9.64
N GLY A 488 -0.32 -8.04 -9.85
CA GLY A 488 -1.65 -8.35 -10.35
C GLY A 488 -2.69 -8.61 -9.26
N LYS A 489 -3.61 -9.54 -9.53
CA LYS A 489 -4.60 -10.03 -8.54
C LYS A 489 -3.94 -10.92 -7.48
N GLN A 490 -4.65 -11.20 -6.39
CA GLN A 490 -4.12 -11.95 -5.24
C GLN A 490 -3.33 -13.22 -5.62
N GLN A 491 -3.89 -14.09 -6.46
CA GLN A 491 -3.23 -15.34 -6.87
C GLN A 491 -1.89 -15.07 -7.56
N GLU A 492 -1.82 -14.08 -8.46
CA GLU A 492 -0.59 -13.73 -9.17
C GLU A 492 0.49 -13.21 -8.21
N VAL A 493 0.11 -12.48 -7.17
CA VAL A 493 1.06 -12.01 -6.14
C VAL A 493 1.57 -13.16 -5.28
N GLU A 494 0.69 -14.10 -4.93
CA GLU A 494 1.05 -15.32 -4.20
C GLU A 494 2.01 -16.20 -5.02
N ASP A 495 1.74 -16.37 -6.32
CA ASP A 495 2.60 -17.11 -7.25
C ASP A 495 3.98 -16.42 -7.40
N LEU A 496 4.01 -15.08 -7.53
CA LEU A 496 5.27 -14.30 -7.60
C LEU A 496 6.09 -14.41 -6.32
N PHE A 497 5.45 -14.36 -5.15
CA PHE A 497 6.14 -14.51 -3.87
C PHE A 497 6.64 -15.95 -3.65
N SER A 498 5.88 -16.95 -4.10
CA SER A 498 6.32 -18.34 -4.11
C SER A 498 7.54 -18.53 -5.02
N ASP A 499 7.53 -17.94 -6.22
CA ASP A 499 8.68 -17.96 -7.13
C ASP A 499 9.91 -17.26 -6.53
N TYR A 500 9.71 -16.12 -5.85
CA TYR A 500 10.76 -15.41 -5.11
C TYR A 500 11.35 -16.28 -4.00
N ASN A 501 10.52 -16.89 -3.15
CA ASN A 501 10.99 -17.75 -2.06
C ASN A 501 11.74 -18.97 -2.58
N ALA A 502 11.19 -19.66 -3.58
CA ALA A 502 11.82 -20.83 -4.19
C ALA A 502 13.20 -20.49 -4.79
N PHE A 503 13.32 -19.34 -5.46
CA PHE A 503 14.55 -18.95 -6.14
C PHE A 503 15.59 -18.33 -5.20
N VAL A 504 15.17 -17.39 -4.33
CA VAL A 504 16.08 -16.57 -3.52
C VAL A 504 16.37 -17.21 -2.16
N ILE A 505 15.34 -17.67 -1.47
CA ILE A 505 15.46 -18.21 -0.11
C ILE A 505 15.84 -19.69 -0.16
N ASP A 506 14.99 -20.53 -0.77
CA ASP A 506 15.19 -21.98 -0.82
C ASP A 506 16.38 -22.34 -1.73
N GLY A 507 16.48 -21.66 -2.87
CA GLY A 507 17.60 -21.77 -3.80
C GLY A 507 18.92 -21.16 -3.29
N LYS A 508 18.91 -20.47 -2.13
CA LYS A 508 20.08 -19.80 -1.52
C LYS A 508 20.89 -18.99 -2.53
N LEU A 509 20.21 -18.28 -3.41
CA LEU A 509 20.82 -17.56 -4.53
C LEU A 509 21.98 -16.66 -4.08
N VAL A 510 21.77 -15.92 -2.99
CA VAL A 510 22.76 -14.93 -2.53
C VAL A 510 24.05 -15.61 -2.11
N ASP A 511 23.94 -16.63 -1.25
CA ASP A 511 25.09 -17.39 -0.77
C ASP A 511 25.79 -18.13 -1.92
N GLY A 512 25.01 -18.72 -2.84
CA GLY A 512 25.52 -19.45 -3.99
C GLY A 512 26.33 -18.58 -4.95
N VAL A 513 25.82 -17.38 -5.28
CA VAL A 513 26.53 -16.44 -6.17
C VAL A 513 27.77 -15.85 -5.49
N GLU A 514 27.72 -15.54 -4.19
CA GLU A 514 28.89 -15.08 -3.45
C GLU A 514 29.98 -16.14 -3.36
N GLN A 515 29.61 -17.39 -3.08
CA GLN A 515 30.53 -18.52 -3.08
C GLN A 515 31.16 -18.75 -4.46
N ALA A 516 30.39 -18.61 -5.54
CA ALA A 516 30.89 -18.74 -6.91
C ALA A 516 31.89 -17.62 -7.28
N LEU A 517 31.59 -16.37 -6.91
CA LEU A 517 32.49 -15.23 -7.09
C LEU A 517 33.81 -15.41 -6.33
N ASP A 518 33.76 -15.88 -5.09
CA ASP A 518 34.96 -16.14 -4.29
C ASP A 518 35.77 -17.34 -4.81
N SER A 519 35.09 -18.38 -5.29
CA SER A 519 35.74 -19.53 -5.94
C SER A 519 36.49 -19.11 -7.21
N LEU A 520 35.84 -18.36 -8.10
CA LEU A 520 36.45 -17.82 -9.32
C LEU A 520 37.64 -16.92 -9.04
N ARG A 521 37.57 -16.10 -7.99
CA ARG A 521 38.68 -15.27 -7.57
C ARG A 521 39.89 -16.10 -7.16
N LYS A 522 39.70 -17.17 -6.39
CA LYS A 522 40.78 -18.10 -5.98
C LYS A 522 41.38 -18.82 -7.19
N GLN A 523 40.55 -19.21 -8.16
CA GLN A 523 41.00 -19.87 -9.40
C GLN A 523 41.74 -18.91 -10.35
N ALA A 524 41.46 -17.61 -10.31
CA ALA A 524 42.16 -16.60 -11.11
C ALA A 524 43.57 -16.27 -10.60
N GLU A 525 43.87 -16.47 -9.31
CA GLU A 525 45.19 -16.21 -8.72
C GLU A 525 46.37 -16.97 -9.36
N PRO A 526 46.29 -18.28 -9.67
CA PRO A 526 47.38 -18.98 -10.34
C PRO A 526 47.61 -18.54 -11.80
N MET A 527 46.56 -18.09 -12.53
CA MET A 527 46.71 -17.59 -13.91
C MET A 527 47.54 -16.30 -13.98
N ARG A 528 47.49 -15.50 -12.91
CA ARG A 528 48.21 -14.23 -12.73
C ARG A 528 49.73 -14.34 -12.77
N LYS A 529 50.30 -15.52 -12.50
CA LYS A 529 51.76 -15.72 -12.43
C LYS A 529 52.42 -16.01 -13.77
N ARG A 530 51.67 -16.41 -14.80
CA ARG A 530 52.22 -16.96 -16.06
C ARG A 530 51.76 -16.18 -17.31
N ASP A 531 50.56 -15.58 -17.28
CA ASP A 531 50.06 -14.66 -18.33
C ASP A 531 49.53 -13.34 -17.72
N PRO A 532 50.33 -12.24 -17.76
CA PRO A 532 49.93 -10.93 -17.25
C PRO A 532 48.80 -10.25 -18.05
N SER A 533 48.58 -10.64 -19.31
CA SER A 533 47.55 -10.04 -20.18
C SER A 533 46.18 -10.65 -19.90
N GLY A 534 46.07 -11.98 -19.96
CA GLY A 534 44.83 -12.70 -19.63
C GLY A 534 44.39 -12.49 -18.18
N SER A 535 45.32 -12.28 -17.25
CA SER A 535 45.00 -11.94 -15.85
C SER A 535 44.27 -10.60 -15.71
N ARG A 536 44.60 -9.58 -16.52
CA ARG A 536 43.93 -8.27 -16.44
C ARG A 536 42.49 -8.34 -16.92
N GLU A 537 42.22 -9.18 -17.90
CA GLU A 537 40.86 -9.42 -18.41
C GLU A 537 40.01 -10.19 -17.40
N ALA A 538 40.58 -11.21 -16.74
CA ALA A 538 39.92 -11.93 -15.66
C ALA A 538 39.63 -11.03 -14.45
N ASP A 539 40.58 -10.18 -14.04
CA ASP A 539 40.40 -9.23 -12.93
C ASP A 539 39.36 -8.16 -13.25
N ARG A 540 39.37 -7.63 -14.48
CA ARG A 540 38.35 -6.68 -14.94
C ARG A 540 36.97 -7.34 -14.92
N PHE A 541 36.85 -8.56 -15.45
CA PHE A 541 35.62 -9.33 -15.43
C PHE A 541 35.10 -9.54 -13.99
N LEU A 542 35.95 -9.98 -13.06
CA LEU A 542 35.56 -10.19 -11.66
C LEU A 542 35.12 -8.88 -10.99
N SER A 543 35.81 -7.77 -11.25
CA SER A 543 35.43 -6.45 -10.73
C SER A 543 34.07 -6.00 -11.26
N ASP A 544 33.86 -6.10 -12.57
CA ASP A 544 32.63 -5.64 -13.21
C ASP A 544 31.44 -6.54 -12.85
N THR A 545 31.65 -7.85 -12.80
CA THR A 545 30.63 -8.83 -12.37
C THR A 545 30.28 -8.64 -10.90
N ARG A 546 31.25 -8.35 -10.04
CA ARG A 546 30.98 -8.04 -8.62
C ARG A 546 30.14 -6.78 -8.46
N LYS A 547 30.48 -5.69 -9.17
CA LYS A 547 29.67 -4.45 -9.15
C LYS A 547 28.24 -4.70 -9.65
N ARG A 548 28.10 -5.51 -10.71
CA ARG A 548 26.79 -5.91 -11.26
C ARG A 548 25.99 -6.69 -10.21
N TRP A 549 26.62 -7.68 -9.57
CA TRP A 549 26.01 -8.47 -8.50
C TRP A 549 25.62 -7.62 -7.28
N ASP A 550 26.46 -6.70 -6.81
CA ASP A 550 26.14 -5.86 -5.65
C ASP A 550 24.91 -4.96 -5.89
N LYS A 551 24.63 -4.61 -7.16
CA LYS A 551 23.38 -3.94 -7.54
C LYS A 551 22.21 -4.92 -7.50
N VAL A 552 22.30 -6.04 -8.21
CA VAL A 552 21.23 -7.06 -8.29
C VAL A 552 20.88 -7.60 -6.90
N LYS A 553 21.87 -7.91 -6.06
CA LYS A 553 21.70 -8.38 -4.69
C LYS A 553 20.83 -7.44 -3.87
N ARG A 554 21.10 -6.13 -3.91
CA ARG A 554 20.31 -5.13 -3.17
C ARG A 554 18.86 -5.10 -3.64
N ASP A 555 18.65 -5.13 -4.95
CA ASP A 555 17.31 -5.06 -5.53
C ASP A 555 16.51 -6.35 -5.24
N VAL A 556 17.15 -7.53 -5.34
CA VAL A 556 16.55 -8.83 -4.99
C VAL A 556 16.19 -8.88 -3.51
N GLN A 557 17.11 -8.51 -2.61
CA GLN A 557 16.83 -8.50 -1.17
C GLN A 557 15.76 -7.47 -0.78
N GLY A 558 15.60 -6.40 -1.58
CA GLY A 558 14.55 -5.40 -1.41
C GLY A 558 13.17 -5.83 -1.91
N ALA A 559 13.06 -6.87 -2.75
CA ALA A 559 11.81 -7.27 -3.39
C ALA A 559 10.88 -8.10 -2.49
N GLY A 560 11.43 -8.90 -1.57
CA GLY A 560 10.63 -9.80 -0.73
C GLY A 560 9.63 -9.09 0.20
N GLY A 561 10.06 -8.04 0.89
CA GLY A 561 9.21 -7.31 1.86
C GLY A 561 7.95 -6.67 1.24
N PRO A 562 8.05 -5.94 0.12
CA PRO A 562 6.89 -5.44 -0.62
C PRO A 562 5.92 -6.53 -1.08
N LEU A 563 6.41 -7.66 -1.57
CA LEU A 563 5.56 -8.79 -2.00
C LEU A 563 4.80 -9.40 -0.82
N GLU A 564 5.49 -9.65 0.29
CA GLU A 564 4.86 -10.18 1.52
C GLU A 564 3.78 -9.23 2.04
N LYS A 565 4.08 -7.93 2.07
CA LYS A 565 3.11 -6.91 2.46
C LYS A 565 1.92 -6.85 1.51
N ALA A 566 2.14 -6.96 0.20
CA ALA A 566 1.07 -7.00 -0.79
C ALA A 566 0.13 -8.20 -0.59
N ILE A 567 0.66 -9.38 -0.27
CA ILE A 567 -0.15 -10.57 0.06
C ILE A 567 -0.98 -10.34 1.31
N SER A 568 -0.37 -9.80 2.36
CA SER A 568 -1.08 -9.47 3.60
C SER A 568 -2.23 -8.47 3.36
N CYS A 569 -1.96 -7.41 2.59
CA CYS A 569 -2.99 -6.45 2.20
C CYS A 569 -4.09 -7.08 1.33
N TRP A 570 -3.75 -7.95 0.38
CA TRP A 570 -4.74 -8.69 -0.42
C TRP A 570 -5.63 -9.58 0.45
N LYS A 571 -5.07 -10.36 1.37
CA LYS A 571 -5.85 -11.21 2.28
C LYS A 571 -6.81 -10.39 3.13
N THR A 572 -6.34 -9.28 3.69
CA THR A 572 -7.17 -8.36 4.48
C THR A 572 -8.26 -7.70 3.63
N TYR A 573 -7.91 -7.20 2.43
CA TYR A 573 -8.86 -6.56 1.51
C TYR A 573 -9.93 -7.55 1.03
N SER A 574 -9.54 -8.73 0.56
CA SER A 574 -10.45 -9.77 0.08
C SER A 574 -11.44 -10.20 1.18
N ARG A 575 -10.95 -10.42 2.41
CA ARG A 575 -11.80 -10.77 3.54
C ARG A 575 -12.78 -9.64 3.91
N LEU A 576 -12.26 -8.45 4.19
CA LEU A 576 -13.07 -7.34 4.69
C LEU A 576 -14.03 -6.79 3.64
N SER A 577 -13.63 -6.75 2.36
CA SER A 577 -14.52 -6.25 1.29
C SER A 577 -15.76 -7.13 1.11
N VAL A 578 -15.62 -8.46 1.25
CA VAL A 578 -16.76 -9.40 1.25
C VAL A 578 -17.60 -9.19 2.50
N GLU A 579 -16.99 -9.18 3.69
CA GLU A 579 -17.71 -8.95 4.95
C GLU A 579 -18.54 -7.65 4.92
N PHE A 580 -17.99 -6.55 4.38
CA PHE A 580 -18.72 -5.28 4.27
C PHE A 580 -19.81 -5.31 3.19
N ASN A 581 -19.59 -5.99 2.06
CA ASN A 581 -20.62 -6.13 1.03
C ASN A 581 -21.84 -6.90 1.53
N ASP A 582 -21.64 -7.90 2.39
CA ASP A 582 -22.70 -8.69 3.00
C ASP A 582 -23.35 -7.95 4.18
N TRP A 583 -22.56 -7.27 5.01
CA TRP A 583 -23.05 -6.60 6.21
C TRP A 583 -23.77 -5.27 5.95
N LEU A 584 -23.34 -4.49 4.93
CA LEU A 584 -23.92 -3.16 4.66
C LEU A 584 -25.43 -3.20 4.35
N PRO A 585 -25.96 -4.12 3.51
CA PRO A 585 -27.40 -4.26 3.29
C PRO A 585 -28.18 -4.53 4.59
N ASP A 586 -27.69 -5.45 5.42
CA ASP A 586 -28.32 -5.80 6.70
C ASP A 586 -28.30 -4.60 7.66
N ALA A 587 -27.21 -3.84 7.68
CA ALA A 587 -27.07 -2.63 8.48
C ALA A 587 -28.03 -1.51 8.01
N GLU A 588 -28.19 -1.33 6.69
CA GLU A 588 -29.15 -0.40 6.09
C GLU A 588 -30.60 -0.78 6.44
N GLN A 589 -30.90 -2.08 6.55
CA GLN A 589 -32.19 -2.58 7.02
C GLN A 589 -32.37 -2.38 8.52
N ALA A 590 -31.35 -2.71 9.33
CA ALA A 590 -31.37 -2.58 10.78
C ALA A 590 -31.60 -1.14 11.26
N LEU A 591 -31.19 -0.14 10.47
CA LEU A 591 -31.47 1.27 10.73
C LEU A 591 -32.97 1.61 10.74
N ARG A 592 -33.78 0.85 9.99
CA ARG A 592 -35.23 1.06 9.88
C ARG A 592 -36.02 0.28 10.93
N SER A 593 -35.33 -0.49 11.76
CA SER A 593 -35.90 -1.31 12.83
C SER A 593 -36.21 -0.51 14.08
N THR A 594 -36.75 -1.21 15.10
CA THR A 594 -37.00 -0.62 16.41
C THR A 594 -35.69 -0.18 17.10
N PRO A 595 -35.74 0.80 18.03
CA PRO A 595 -34.56 1.25 18.78
C PRO A 595 -33.79 0.10 19.45
N ASP A 596 -34.49 -0.85 20.05
CA ASP A 596 -33.86 -1.98 20.77
C ASP A 596 -33.13 -2.96 19.82
N GLU A 597 -33.71 -3.23 18.65
CA GLU A 597 -33.08 -4.08 17.62
C GLU A 597 -31.86 -3.39 17.00
N ARG A 598 -31.96 -2.07 16.80
CA ARG A 598 -30.88 -1.24 16.28
C ARG A 598 -29.70 -1.18 17.25
N ASP A 599 -29.96 -0.91 18.53
CA ASP A 599 -28.93 -0.85 19.58
C ASP A 599 -28.20 -2.22 19.70
N ARG A 600 -28.93 -3.34 19.54
CA ARG A 600 -28.32 -4.68 19.51
C ARG A 600 -27.46 -4.92 18.26
N PHE A 601 -27.93 -4.56 17.08
CA PHE A 601 -27.20 -4.79 15.83
C PHE A 601 -25.92 -3.94 15.76
N PHE A 602 -25.99 -2.68 16.21
CA PHE A 602 -24.88 -1.74 16.18
C PHE A 602 -24.00 -1.76 17.45
N ALA A 603 -24.17 -2.74 18.34
CA ALA A 603 -23.34 -2.89 19.54
C ALA A 603 -21.84 -2.98 19.19
N ASP A 604 -21.50 -3.64 18.07
CA ASP A 604 -20.13 -3.83 17.59
C ASP A 604 -19.66 -2.73 16.60
N ILE A 605 -20.35 -1.60 16.49
CA ILE A 605 -20.06 -0.57 15.49
C ILE A 605 -18.62 -0.03 15.57
N ARG A 606 -18.03 0.01 16.77
CA ARG A 606 -16.61 0.43 16.96
C ARG A 606 -15.63 -0.53 16.33
N LYS A 607 -15.90 -1.84 16.39
CA LYS A 607 -15.09 -2.85 15.71
C LYS A 607 -15.20 -2.65 14.19
N ARG A 608 -16.42 -2.41 13.68
CA ARG A 608 -16.64 -2.13 12.26
C ARG A 608 -15.98 -0.83 11.78
N GLU A 609 -15.89 0.21 12.61
CA GLU A 609 -15.07 1.39 12.31
C GLU A 609 -13.58 1.05 12.14
N SER A 610 -13.05 0.16 12.98
CA SER A 610 -11.65 -0.32 12.87
C SER A 610 -11.45 -1.13 11.59
N ASP A 611 -12.34 -2.10 11.33
CA ASP A 611 -12.33 -2.93 10.12
C ASP A 611 -12.38 -2.05 8.85
N MET A 612 -13.19 -0.99 8.86
CA MET A 612 -13.28 -0.06 7.73
C MET A 612 -11.98 0.73 7.52
N ARG A 613 -11.25 1.06 8.59
CA ARG A 613 -9.93 1.70 8.50
C ARG A 613 -8.89 0.75 7.89
N GLU A 614 -8.85 -0.49 8.39
CA GLU A 614 -7.95 -1.54 7.87
C GLU A 614 -8.22 -1.84 6.39
N LEU A 615 -9.50 -1.94 6.00
CA LEU A 615 -9.89 -2.11 4.60
C LEU A 615 -9.36 -0.95 3.74
N ASN A 616 -9.47 0.28 4.23
CA ASN A 616 -9.00 1.46 3.50
C ASN A 616 -7.48 1.52 3.36
N GLU A 617 -6.74 1.17 4.42
CA GLU A 617 -5.28 1.10 4.41
C GLU A 617 -4.78 0.01 3.46
N ALA A 618 -5.39 -1.19 3.52
CA ALA A 618 -5.08 -2.30 2.62
C ALA A 618 -5.35 -1.91 1.16
N ALA A 619 -6.53 -1.37 0.86
CA ALA A 619 -6.90 -0.96 -0.48
C ALA A 619 -6.02 0.19 -1.03
N SER A 620 -5.63 1.14 -0.18
CA SER A 620 -4.71 2.22 -0.57
C SER A 620 -3.32 1.68 -0.93
N TYR A 621 -2.80 0.73 -0.15
CA TYR A 621 -1.53 0.08 -0.46
C TYR A 621 -1.60 -0.69 -1.78
N LEU A 622 -2.64 -1.53 -1.96
CA LEU A 622 -2.84 -2.30 -3.18
C LEU A 622 -3.01 -1.41 -4.41
N THR A 623 -3.72 -0.29 -4.30
CA THR A 623 -3.90 0.66 -5.41
C THR A 623 -2.56 1.27 -5.87
N GLY A 624 -1.59 1.45 -4.95
CA GLY A 624 -0.25 1.94 -5.29
C GLY A 624 0.66 0.87 -5.91
N CYS A 625 0.51 -0.38 -5.49
CA CYS A 625 1.41 -1.47 -5.87
C CYS A 625 0.88 -2.34 -7.03
N CYS A 626 -0.42 -2.30 -7.34
CA CYS A 626 -1.01 -3.13 -8.39
C CYS A 626 -1.05 -2.44 -9.77
N VAL A 627 -1.21 -3.23 -10.83
CA VAL A 627 -1.44 -2.76 -12.20
C VAL A 627 -2.74 -1.98 -12.34
N GLU A 628 -2.80 -1.03 -13.27
CA GLU A 628 -3.90 -0.06 -13.39
C GLU A 628 -5.31 -0.67 -13.49
N PRO A 629 -5.55 -1.77 -14.24
CA PRO A 629 -6.87 -2.38 -14.30
C PRO A 629 -7.36 -2.89 -12.93
N VAL A 630 -6.47 -3.54 -12.18
CA VAL A 630 -6.76 -4.11 -10.85
C VAL A 630 -6.88 -2.98 -9.82
N ALA A 631 -5.99 -1.99 -9.87
CA ALA A 631 -6.05 -0.81 -9.01
C ALA A 631 -7.35 0.00 -9.22
N SER A 632 -7.85 0.08 -10.46
CA SER A 632 -9.13 0.72 -10.78
C SER A 632 -10.33 -0.07 -10.25
N GLU A 633 -10.30 -1.40 -10.35
CA GLU A 633 -11.31 -2.31 -9.77
C GLU A 633 -11.40 -2.09 -8.24
N ILE A 634 -10.26 -2.14 -7.55
CA ILE A 634 -10.16 -1.90 -6.10
C ILE A 634 -10.71 -0.52 -5.72
N ARG A 635 -10.29 0.54 -6.44
CA ARG A 635 -10.79 1.91 -6.22
C ARG A 635 -12.30 2.01 -6.36
N THR A 636 -12.87 1.37 -7.37
CA THR A 636 -14.32 1.41 -7.63
C THR A 636 -15.11 0.73 -6.52
N GLN A 637 -14.67 -0.47 -6.12
CA GLN A 637 -15.30 -1.21 -5.03
C GLN A 637 -15.15 -0.47 -3.69
N GLN A 638 -13.95 0.06 -3.38
CA GLN A 638 -13.70 0.82 -2.16
C GLN A 638 -14.50 2.12 -2.10
N GLN A 639 -14.65 2.83 -3.22
CA GLN A 639 -15.52 4.01 -3.28
C GLN A 639 -16.99 3.65 -3.03
N THR A 640 -17.45 2.50 -3.54
CA THR A 640 -18.83 2.04 -3.35
C THR A 640 -19.10 1.71 -1.88
N ILE A 641 -18.25 0.87 -1.27
CA ILE A 641 -18.33 0.52 0.16
C ILE A 641 -18.19 1.78 1.03
N GLY A 642 -17.23 2.65 0.71
CA GLY A 642 -16.97 3.91 1.43
C GLY A 642 -18.13 4.90 1.39
N ARG A 643 -18.84 5.02 0.26
CA ARG A 643 -20.03 5.87 0.15
C ARG A 643 -21.19 5.32 0.97
N ARG A 644 -21.47 4.01 0.85
CA ARG A 644 -22.54 3.35 1.62
C ARG A 644 -22.29 3.44 3.13
N TRP A 645 -21.07 3.14 3.57
CA TRP A 645 -20.68 3.28 4.98
C TRP A 645 -20.85 4.70 5.51
N LYS A 646 -20.40 5.72 4.76
CA LYS A 646 -20.55 7.13 5.19
C LYS A 646 -22.02 7.52 5.34
N ALA A 647 -22.85 7.19 4.35
CA ALA A 647 -24.29 7.47 4.40
C ALA A 647 -24.95 6.75 5.59
N LEU A 648 -24.68 5.45 5.74
CA LEU A 648 -25.18 4.64 6.83
C LEU A 648 -24.77 5.20 8.20
N PHE A 649 -23.51 5.59 8.36
CA PHE A 649 -23.00 6.08 9.65
C PHE A 649 -23.53 7.47 10.01
N GLU A 650 -23.73 8.34 9.02
CA GLU A 650 -24.41 9.62 9.21
C GLU A 650 -25.87 9.41 9.64
N ASP A 651 -26.58 8.50 8.99
CA ASP A 651 -27.97 8.20 9.32
C ASP A 651 -28.10 7.47 10.66
N PHE A 652 -27.17 6.56 11.00
CA PHE A 652 -27.07 5.96 12.33
C PHE A 652 -26.93 7.03 13.41
N LYS A 653 -25.99 7.98 13.27
CA LYS A 653 -25.81 9.07 14.23
C LYS A 653 -27.04 9.97 14.36
N LYS A 654 -27.75 10.25 13.26
CA LYS A 654 -29.01 11.01 13.30
C LYS A 654 -30.08 10.25 14.07
N THR A 655 -30.22 8.96 13.79
CA THR A 655 -31.28 8.14 14.39
C THR A 655 -30.99 7.79 15.86
N GLU A 656 -29.73 7.58 16.24
CA GLU A 656 -29.30 7.46 17.64
C GLU A 656 -29.62 8.73 18.45
N LYS A 657 -29.37 9.91 17.87
CA LYS A 657 -29.75 11.19 18.49
C LYS A 657 -31.28 11.29 18.65
N LEU A 658 -32.05 10.95 17.60
CA LEU A 658 -33.51 10.96 17.68
C LEU A 658 -34.03 10.00 18.76
N ASP A 659 -33.54 8.76 18.79
CA ASP A 659 -33.93 7.77 19.80
C ASP A 659 -33.58 8.23 21.22
N SER A 660 -32.41 8.85 21.42
CA SER A 660 -32.02 9.39 22.73
C SER A 660 -32.91 10.56 23.18
N LEU A 661 -33.30 11.44 22.24
CA LEU A 661 -34.24 12.52 22.50
C LEU A 661 -35.63 11.97 22.81
N GLU A 662 -36.11 10.96 22.09
CA GLU A 662 -37.39 10.32 22.37
C GLU A 662 -37.40 9.60 23.73
N ARG A 663 -36.32 8.88 24.08
CA ARG A 663 -36.13 8.30 25.41
C ARG A 663 -36.19 9.38 26.49
N ASN A 664 -35.40 10.45 26.36
CA ASN A 664 -35.40 11.56 27.31
C ASN A 664 -36.77 12.26 27.42
N ARG A 665 -37.52 12.41 26.31
CA ARG A 665 -38.88 12.96 26.32
C ARG A 665 -39.86 12.06 27.06
N ARG A 666 -39.79 10.74 26.82
CA ARG A 666 -40.64 9.74 27.48
C ARG A 666 -40.35 9.71 28.98
N ASP A 667 -39.07 9.61 29.35
CA ASP A 667 -38.63 9.60 30.75
C ASP A 667 -39.04 10.89 31.47
N TYR A 668 -38.93 12.05 30.80
CA TYR A 668 -39.40 13.32 31.34
C TYR A 668 -40.92 13.33 31.53
N HIS A 669 -41.69 12.89 30.54
CA HIS A 669 -43.15 12.88 30.62
C HIS A 669 -43.65 11.93 31.72
N ASP A 670 -43.16 10.69 31.71
CA ASP A 670 -43.56 9.65 32.67
C ASP A 670 -43.13 10.02 34.09
N GLY A 671 -41.89 10.50 34.28
CA GLY A 671 -41.42 10.94 35.58
C GLY A 671 -42.11 12.23 36.07
N SER A 672 -42.43 13.17 35.16
CA SER A 672 -43.21 14.35 35.53
C SER A 672 -44.64 13.98 35.92
N GLY A 673 -45.23 12.96 35.29
CA GLY A 673 -46.54 12.41 35.69
C GLY A 673 -46.49 11.83 37.09
N ARG A 674 -45.52 10.94 37.37
CA ARG A 674 -45.33 10.34 38.71
C ARG A 674 -45.13 11.40 39.81
N LEU A 675 -44.28 12.39 39.55
CA LEU A 675 -44.02 13.48 40.50
C LEU A 675 -45.28 14.31 40.75
N ARG A 676 -46.06 14.62 39.70
CA ARG A 676 -47.33 15.36 39.82
C ARG A 676 -48.36 14.58 40.64
N ASP A 677 -48.55 13.29 40.35
CA ASP A 677 -49.49 12.44 41.07
C ASP A 677 -49.12 12.29 42.55
N TRP A 678 -47.82 12.22 42.86
CA TRP A 678 -47.34 12.23 44.24
C TRP A 678 -47.57 13.58 44.92
N LEU A 679 -47.30 14.71 44.23
CA LEU A 679 -47.56 16.05 44.75
C LEU A 679 -49.06 16.29 45.00
N ASP A 680 -49.93 15.92 44.07
CA ASP A 680 -51.39 16.08 44.20
C ASP A 680 -51.92 15.27 45.41
N ARG A 681 -51.49 14.00 45.56
CA ARG A 681 -51.84 13.17 46.71
C ARG A 681 -51.33 13.76 48.02
N SER A 682 -50.10 14.25 48.04
CA SER A 682 -49.48 14.86 49.22
C SER A 682 -50.13 16.17 49.63
N GLU A 683 -50.46 17.04 48.68
CA GLU A 683 -51.17 18.30 48.95
C GLU A 683 -52.61 18.05 49.40
N THR A 684 -53.31 17.11 48.75
CA THR A 684 -54.65 16.69 49.17
C THR A 684 -54.62 16.18 50.60
N LEU A 685 -53.67 15.30 50.96
CA LEU A 685 -53.55 14.78 52.31
C LEU A 685 -53.11 15.86 53.31
N ALA A 686 -52.27 16.82 52.91
CA ALA A 686 -51.88 17.94 53.76
C ALA A 686 -53.07 18.85 54.08
N ASP A 687 -53.96 19.12 53.13
CA ASP A 687 -55.12 20.00 53.32
C ASP A 687 -56.40 19.27 53.75
N ALA A 688 -56.46 17.93 53.65
CA ALA A 688 -57.63 17.13 54.02
C ALA A 688 -58.05 17.33 55.49
N GLU A 689 -59.36 17.39 55.72
CA GLU A 689 -59.88 17.38 57.08
C GLU A 689 -59.80 15.96 57.67
N VAL A 690 -59.31 15.86 58.89
CA VAL A 690 -59.21 14.60 59.63
C VAL A 690 -60.21 14.67 60.76
N ALA A 691 -61.20 13.78 60.74
CA ALA A 691 -62.12 13.59 61.85
C ALA A 691 -61.30 13.26 63.11
N CYS A 692 -61.61 13.92 64.22
CA CYS A 692 -60.92 13.73 65.49
C CYS A 692 -61.29 12.37 66.11
N SER A 693 -60.89 11.25 65.50
CA SER A 693 -61.07 9.92 66.08
C SER A 693 -59.76 9.14 66.03
N ARG A 694 -59.56 8.20 66.95
CA ARG A 694 -58.32 7.42 67.01
C ARG A 694 -58.05 6.67 65.70
N GLU A 695 -59.07 6.06 65.11
CA GLU A 695 -58.93 5.30 63.87
C GLU A 695 -58.57 6.21 62.69
N LYS A 696 -59.29 7.32 62.51
CA LYS A 696 -59.05 8.23 61.38
C LYS A 696 -57.74 9.02 61.50
N VAL A 697 -57.33 9.36 62.72
CA VAL A 697 -56.02 10.01 62.95
C VAL A 697 -54.88 9.02 62.70
N LYS A 698 -54.99 7.75 63.10
CA LYS A 698 -53.98 6.73 62.79
C LYS A 698 -53.89 6.44 61.29
N GLU A 699 -55.04 6.25 60.62
CA GLU A 699 -55.11 6.07 59.17
C GLU A 699 -54.44 7.23 58.41
N SER A 700 -54.71 8.47 58.81
CA SER A 700 -54.06 9.65 58.23
C SER A 700 -52.56 9.73 58.53
N LEU A 701 -52.13 9.30 59.72
CA LEU A 701 -50.71 9.25 60.09
C LEU A 701 -49.92 8.21 59.30
N ASP A 702 -50.50 7.05 59.05
CA ASP A 702 -49.89 5.99 58.25
C ASP A 702 -49.73 6.43 56.79
N GLN A 703 -50.78 7.03 56.21
CA GLN A 703 -50.73 7.62 54.86
C GLN A 703 -49.72 8.77 54.76
N ILE A 704 -49.63 9.63 55.79
CA ILE A 704 -48.63 10.71 55.84
C ILE A 704 -47.22 10.12 55.90
N GLN A 705 -47.00 9.08 56.70
CA GLN A 705 -45.68 8.47 56.85
C GLN A 705 -45.22 7.81 55.55
N GLU A 706 -46.11 7.09 54.85
CA GLU A 706 -45.83 6.49 53.55
C GLU A 706 -45.34 7.53 52.52
N LEU A 707 -46.05 8.67 52.42
CA LEU A 707 -45.68 9.73 51.49
C LEU A 707 -44.40 10.46 51.91
N VAL A 708 -44.15 10.63 53.22
CA VAL A 708 -42.90 11.19 53.74
C VAL A 708 -41.72 10.29 53.41
N ASP A 709 -41.87 8.97 53.52
CA ASP A 709 -40.80 8.01 53.20
C ASP A 709 -40.47 8.02 51.69
N GLN A 710 -41.46 8.29 50.83
CA GLN A 710 -41.27 8.45 49.38
C GLN A 710 -40.62 9.79 48.97
N GLN A 711 -40.51 10.76 49.89
CA GLN A 711 -40.08 12.13 49.56
C GLN A 711 -38.66 12.19 48.97
N GLU A 712 -37.70 11.45 49.52
CA GLU A 712 -36.31 11.48 49.04
C GLU A 712 -36.21 10.91 47.62
N ALA A 713 -36.97 9.85 47.31
CA ALA A 713 -37.04 9.28 45.97
C ALA A 713 -37.62 10.28 44.96
N MET A 714 -38.68 11.01 45.34
CA MET A 714 -39.30 12.04 44.49
C MET A 714 -38.39 13.28 44.30
N GLU A 715 -37.59 13.65 45.30
CA GLU A 715 -36.53 14.65 45.16
C GLU A 715 -35.42 14.16 44.19
N GLY A 716 -35.12 12.87 44.19
CA GLY A 716 -34.27 12.20 43.20
C GLY A 716 -34.85 12.25 41.79
N GLU A 717 -36.13 11.90 41.63
CA GLU A 717 -36.85 11.99 40.35
C GLU A 717 -36.84 13.43 39.80
N PHE A 718 -37.11 14.44 40.62
CA PHE A 718 -37.04 15.85 40.21
C PHE A 718 -35.66 16.24 39.65
N LYS A 719 -34.56 15.75 40.25
CA LYS A 719 -33.20 15.99 39.74
C LYS A 719 -32.98 15.33 38.39
N THR A 720 -33.44 14.08 38.22
CA THR A 720 -33.34 13.38 36.93
C THR A 720 -34.15 14.07 35.84
N LEU A 721 -35.36 14.53 36.14
CA LEU A 721 -36.20 15.31 35.23
C LEU A 721 -35.55 16.64 34.85
N SER A 722 -34.95 17.34 35.81
CA SER A 722 -34.23 18.59 35.57
C SER A 722 -33.03 18.38 34.62
N LYS A 723 -32.30 17.27 34.79
CA LYS A 723 -31.19 16.91 33.90
C LYS A 723 -31.69 16.53 32.50
N ALA A 724 -32.73 15.70 32.40
CA ALA A 724 -33.33 15.35 31.11
C ALA A 724 -33.82 16.59 30.34
N ALA A 725 -34.45 17.55 31.03
CA ALA A 725 -34.87 18.82 30.44
C ALA A 725 -33.69 19.69 29.97
N GLN A 726 -32.59 19.73 30.73
CA GLN A 726 -31.36 20.42 30.32
C GLN A 726 -30.71 19.78 29.09
N ASP A 727 -30.65 18.45 29.04
CA ASP A 727 -30.05 17.71 27.93
C ASP A 727 -30.85 17.91 26.63
N MET A 728 -32.18 18.09 26.71
CA MET A 728 -33.04 18.38 25.56
C MET A 728 -33.10 19.87 25.16
N ALA A 729 -32.53 20.79 25.95
CA ALA A 729 -32.72 22.23 25.81
C ALA A 729 -32.23 22.83 24.47
N LYS A 730 -31.25 22.19 23.82
CA LYS A 730 -30.69 22.66 22.54
C LYS A 730 -31.50 22.24 21.32
N GLU A 731 -32.31 21.18 21.45
CA GLU A 731 -32.97 20.51 20.34
C GLU A 731 -34.48 20.80 20.30
N LEU A 732 -35.05 21.28 21.41
CA LEU A 732 -36.47 21.63 21.52
C LEU A 732 -36.77 23.08 21.09
N PRO A 733 -37.96 23.33 20.51
CA PRO A 733 -38.45 24.68 20.30
C PRO A 733 -38.53 25.46 21.61
N LYS A 734 -38.22 26.76 21.56
CA LYS A 734 -38.17 27.64 22.73
C LYS A 734 -39.48 27.59 23.56
N ALA A 735 -40.63 27.57 22.89
CA ALA A 735 -41.94 27.48 23.55
C ALA A 735 -42.11 26.19 24.38
N SER A 736 -41.76 25.03 23.83
CA SER A 736 -41.85 23.75 24.53
C SER A 736 -40.84 23.66 25.68
N LEU A 737 -39.65 24.23 25.51
CA LEU A 737 -38.66 24.32 26.58
C LEU A 737 -39.15 25.23 27.73
N ASP A 738 -39.72 26.38 27.39
CA ASP A 738 -40.25 27.34 28.38
C ASP A 738 -41.40 26.71 29.18
N GLU A 739 -42.29 25.93 28.53
CA GLU A 739 -43.33 25.14 29.22
C GLU A 739 -42.75 24.10 30.18
N MET A 740 -41.74 23.32 29.75
CA MET A 740 -41.07 22.33 30.60
C MET A 740 -40.38 22.96 31.81
N LEU A 741 -39.72 24.10 31.61
CA LEU A 741 -39.06 24.85 32.69
C LEU A 741 -40.08 25.47 33.64
N ALA A 742 -41.21 25.96 33.13
CA ALA A 742 -42.32 26.44 33.96
C ALA A 742 -42.90 25.30 34.81
N SER A 743 -43.14 24.12 34.22
CA SER A 743 -43.62 22.94 34.95
C SER A 743 -42.62 22.46 36.01
N LEU A 744 -41.31 22.50 35.73
CA LEU A 744 -40.28 22.17 36.73
C LEU A 744 -40.22 23.20 37.86
N LYS A 745 -40.41 24.48 37.54
CA LYS A 745 -40.47 25.54 38.55
C LYS A 745 -41.68 25.35 39.47
N GLU A 746 -42.85 25.09 38.90
CA GLU A 746 -44.07 24.80 39.65
C GLU A 746 -43.90 23.55 40.54
N ALA A 747 -43.40 22.45 39.97
CA ALA A 747 -43.14 21.22 40.72
C ALA A 747 -42.16 21.44 41.88
N ARG A 748 -41.13 22.28 41.70
CA ARG A 748 -40.18 22.63 42.76
C ARG A 748 -40.85 23.38 43.91
N GLU A 749 -41.68 24.37 43.60
CA GLU A 749 -42.39 25.17 44.59
C GLU A 749 -43.37 24.29 45.40
N ARG A 750 -44.11 23.42 44.71
CA ARG A 750 -45.03 22.45 45.31
C ARG A 750 -44.30 21.42 46.18
N LEU A 751 -43.18 20.89 45.72
CA LEU A 751 -42.35 19.95 46.49
C LEU A 751 -41.79 20.60 47.77
N GLN A 752 -41.35 21.86 47.69
CA GLN A 752 -40.89 22.61 48.86
C GLN A 752 -42.01 22.86 49.88
N LYS A 753 -43.23 23.10 49.41
CA LYS A 753 -44.42 23.25 50.24
C LYS A 753 -44.76 21.94 50.95
N VAL A 754 -44.90 20.83 50.21
CA VAL A 754 -45.19 19.49 50.76
C VAL A 754 -44.15 19.05 51.78
N ARG A 755 -42.85 19.28 51.50
CA ARG A 755 -41.73 18.99 52.39
C ARG A 755 -41.87 19.62 53.78
N ARG A 756 -42.62 20.72 53.91
CA ARG A 756 -42.86 21.39 55.19
C ARG A 756 -44.22 21.00 55.76
N SER A 757 -45.28 21.13 54.97
CA SER A 757 -46.66 21.00 55.45
C SER A 757 -47.03 19.58 55.88
N LEU A 758 -46.55 18.56 55.15
CA LEU A 758 -46.93 17.17 55.40
C LEU A 758 -46.28 16.63 56.70
N PRO A 759 -44.97 16.81 56.95
CA PRO A 759 -44.36 16.45 58.24
C PRO A 759 -44.88 17.29 59.41
N GLU A 760 -45.21 18.57 59.20
CA GLU A 760 -45.80 19.42 60.24
C GLU A 760 -47.17 18.90 60.68
N LYS A 761 -48.05 18.54 59.74
CA LYS A 761 -49.33 17.91 60.03
C LYS A 761 -49.17 16.57 60.73
N GLY A 762 -48.24 15.72 60.26
CA GLY A 762 -47.93 14.44 60.90
C GLY A 762 -47.44 14.59 62.34
N ARG A 763 -46.56 15.56 62.63
CA ARG A 763 -46.13 15.87 64.01
C ARG A 763 -47.29 16.36 64.86
N GLY A 764 -48.15 17.23 64.32
CA GLY A 764 -49.33 17.74 65.00
C GLY A 764 -50.30 16.64 65.40
N LEU A 765 -50.68 15.78 64.44
CA LEU A 765 -51.57 14.64 64.67
C LEU A 765 -50.99 13.64 65.68
N ARG A 766 -49.68 13.30 65.56
CA ARG A 766 -49.00 12.44 66.56
C ARG A 766 -49.02 13.03 67.97
N GLY A 767 -48.83 14.34 68.10
CA GLY A 767 -48.85 15.03 69.39
C GLY A 767 -50.22 15.04 70.06
N ILE A 768 -51.30 15.02 69.27
CA ILE A 768 -52.68 15.06 69.77
C ILE A 768 -53.26 13.66 70.01
N LEU A 769 -52.78 12.64 69.28
CA LEU A 769 -53.28 11.27 69.37
C LEU A 769 -53.46 10.75 70.82
N PRO A 770 -52.52 10.95 71.77
CA PRO A 770 -52.72 10.52 73.17
C PRO A 770 -53.90 11.22 73.86
N GLN A 771 -54.19 12.48 73.51
CA GLN A 771 -55.33 13.21 74.06
C GLN A 771 -56.66 12.71 73.47
N ILE A 772 -56.67 12.30 72.19
CA ILE A 772 -57.84 11.66 71.55
C ILE A 772 -58.10 10.29 72.17
N GLU A 773 -57.06 9.48 72.38
CA GLU A 773 -57.18 8.18 73.04
C GLU A 773 -57.74 8.34 74.47
N THR A 774 -57.31 9.37 75.21
CA THR A 774 -57.84 9.69 76.55
C THR A 774 -59.29 10.18 76.50
N LEU A 775 -59.65 10.95 75.47
CA LEU A 775 -61.00 11.45 75.27
C LEU A 775 -61.96 10.28 75.02
N GLU A 776 -61.62 9.39 74.08
CA GLU A 776 -62.46 8.25 73.69
C GLU A 776 -62.55 7.18 74.79
N SER A 777 -61.47 6.94 75.55
CA SER A 777 -61.41 5.85 76.53
C SER A 777 -62.44 6.00 77.67
N GLY A 778 -63.50 5.20 77.68
CA GLY A 778 -64.55 5.27 78.72
C GLY A 778 -65.60 6.36 78.48
N LEU A 779 -65.76 6.86 77.25
CA LEU A 779 -66.96 7.64 76.88
C LEU A 779 -68.22 6.77 76.91
N ASP A 780 -68.13 5.55 76.37
CA ASP A 780 -69.24 4.59 76.40
C ASP A 780 -69.67 4.25 77.83
N ASP A 781 -68.71 4.13 78.74
CA ASP A 781 -69.01 3.85 80.15
C ASP A 781 -69.71 5.04 80.83
N LEU A 782 -69.35 6.28 80.49
CA LEU A 782 -70.06 7.48 80.95
C LEU A 782 -71.46 7.61 80.33
N ALA A 783 -71.61 7.29 79.04
CA ALA A 783 -72.90 7.29 78.36
C ALA A 783 -73.85 6.26 79.00
N LYS A 784 -73.38 5.02 79.19
CA LYS A 784 -74.14 3.97 79.89
C LYS A 784 -74.47 4.36 81.33
N TRP A 785 -73.54 4.99 82.05
CA TRP A 785 -73.80 5.45 83.42
C TRP A 785 -74.86 6.55 83.48
N THR A 786 -74.85 7.49 82.53
CA THR A 786 -75.86 8.57 82.44
C THR A 786 -77.23 8.01 82.04
N GLU A 787 -77.31 7.12 81.06
CA GLU A 787 -78.55 6.44 80.67
C GLU A 787 -79.18 5.62 81.80
N LEU A 788 -78.36 4.84 82.53
CA LEU A 788 -78.83 4.07 83.67
C LEU A 788 -79.38 4.99 84.77
N GLY A 789 -78.71 6.12 85.02
CA GLY A 789 -79.18 7.10 86.00
C GLY A 789 -80.48 7.79 85.58
N GLU A 790 -80.63 8.14 84.31
CA GLU A 790 -81.87 8.69 83.75
C GLU A 790 -83.03 7.68 83.87
N SER A 791 -82.78 6.40 83.57
CA SER A 791 -83.77 5.32 83.74
C SER A 791 -84.19 5.15 85.19
N LEU A 792 -83.24 5.12 86.13
CA LEU A 792 -83.55 5.00 87.56
C LEU A 792 -84.39 6.19 88.07
N MET A 793 -84.14 7.40 87.54
CA MET A 793 -84.92 8.60 87.87
C MET A 793 -86.33 8.58 87.26
N ALA A 794 -86.47 8.06 86.03
CA ALA A 794 -87.78 7.86 85.39
C ALA A 794 -88.61 6.80 86.14
N ASP A 795 -87.98 5.69 86.54
CA ASP A 795 -88.61 4.60 87.30
C ASP A 795 -89.06 5.03 88.71
N LEU A 796 -88.41 6.04 89.30
CA LEU A 796 -88.82 6.70 90.54
C LEU A 796 -89.95 7.73 90.35
N GLY A 797 -90.20 8.18 89.12
CA GLY A 797 -91.28 9.10 88.76
C GLY A 797 -92.60 8.45 88.36
N GLY A 798 -92.65 7.13 88.23
CA GLY A 798 -93.86 6.34 87.90
C GLY A 798 -94.75 6.00 89.12
N GLU A 799 -95.75 5.14 88.94
CA GLU A 799 -96.57 4.61 90.04
C GLU A 799 -95.68 3.81 91.02
N ILE A 800 -95.66 4.24 92.29
CA ILE A 800 -94.82 3.64 93.33
C ILE A 800 -95.69 2.74 94.22
N ASP A 801 -95.36 1.45 94.25
CA ASP A 801 -95.95 0.48 95.19
C ASP A 801 -95.18 0.47 96.53
N PRO A 802 -95.83 0.44 97.72
CA PRO A 802 -95.19 0.62 99.02
C PRO A 802 -94.11 -0.42 99.40
N VAL A 803 -94.05 -1.57 98.72
CA VAL A 803 -93.04 -2.62 98.99
C VAL A 803 -91.72 -2.35 98.25
N SER A 804 -91.78 -1.71 97.07
CA SER A 804 -90.62 -1.53 96.18
C SER A 804 -89.81 -0.25 96.41
N LEU A 805 -90.32 0.69 97.21
CA LEU A 805 -89.71 2.00 97.45
C LEU A 805 -88.33 1.93 98.14
N PRO A 806 -88.07 1.07 99.14
CA PRO A 806 -86.75 0.95 99.77
C PRO A 806 -85.68 0.45 98.80
N ASP A 807 -85.96 -0.64 98.08
CA ASP A 807 -85.02 -1.26 97.13
C ASP A 807 -84.67 -0.30 95.98
N LYS A 808 -85.67 0.44 95.45
CA LYS A 808 -85.45 1.47 94.42
C LYS A 808 -84.65 2.67 94.96
N THR A 809 -84.85 3.04 96.23
CA THR A 809 -84.09 4.11 96.88
C THR A 809 -82.62 3.72 97.09
N ASP A 810 -82.36 2.47 97.47
CA ASP A 810 -81.01 1.95 97.65
C ASP A 810 -80.27 1.82 96.31
N ALA A 811 -80.95 1.36 95.25
CA ALA A 811 -80.40 1.34 93.89
C ALA A 811 -80.02 2.75 93.40
N TYR A 812 -80.88 3.74 93.62
CA TYR A 812 -80.59 5.15 93.34
C TYR A 812 -79.40 5.67 94.14
N LYS A 813 -79.38 5.48 95.46
CA LYS A 813 -78.27 5.94 96.33
C LYS A 813 -76.94 5.29 95.95
N ASN A 814 -76.95 4.00 95.63
CA ASN A 814 -75.76 3.27 95.20
C ASN A 814 -75.23 3.79 93.85
N HIS A 815 -76.10 4.01 92.86
CA HIS A 815 -75.72 4.55 91.55
C HIS A 815 -75.13 5.96 91.65
N PHE A 816 -75.79 6.85 92.39
CA PHE A 816 -75.36 8.24 92.55
C PHE A 816 -74.19 8.42 93.53
N SER A 817 -73.88 7.43 94.37
CA SER A 817 -72.65 7.42 95.19
C SER A 817 -71.37 7.42 94.33
N GLN A 818 -71.45 6.86 93.10
CA GLN A 818 -70.35 6.80 92.15
C GLN A 818 -70.19 8.10 91.33
N ALA A 819 -71.13 9.05 91.42
CA ALA A 819 -71.13 10.28 90.64
C ALA A 819 -69.83 11.11 90.74
N PRO A 820 -69.13 11.22 91.89
CA PRO A 820 -67.86 11.96 91.95
C PRO A 820 -66.74 11.39 91.08
N ALA A 821 -66.68 10.05 90.93
CA ALA A 821 -65.69 9.37 90.10
C ALA A 821 -65.97 9.62 88.61
N TYR A 822 -67.23 9.49 88.18
CA TYR A 822 -67.65 9.80 86.81
C TYR A 822 -67.54 11.30 86.49
N LYS A 823 -67.76 12.20 87.46
CA LYS A 823 -67.51 13.64 87.31
C LYS A 823 -66.03 13.94 87.04
N THR A 824 -65.14 13.28 87.76
CA THR A 824 -63.69 13.42 87.56
C THR A 824 -63.27 12.90 86.18
N SER A 825 -63.85 11.77 85.73
CA SER A 825 -63.66 11.24 84.39
C SER A 825 -64.15 12.21 83.30
N LEU A 826 -65.34 12.77 83.46
CA LEU A 826 -65.93 13.76 82.55
C LEU A 826 -65.11 15.07 82.49
N ASP A 827 -64.57 15.52 83.62
CA ASP A 827 -63.67 16.68 83.68
C ASP A 827 -62.31 16.41 83.03
N ASN A 828 -61.79 15.19 83.16
CA ASN A 828 -60.58 14.76 82.45
C ASN A 828 -60.80 14.76 80.94
N LYS A 829 -61.94 14.26 80.46
CA LYS A 829 -62.33 14.29 79.04
C LYS A 829 -62.55 15.71 78.53
N THR A 830 -63.21 16.56 79.32
CA THR A 830 -63.40 17.98 78.98
C THR A 830 -62.08 18.73 78.89
N ARG A 831 -61.11 18.42 79.77
CA ARG A 831 -59.74 18.94 79.67
C ARG A 831 -58.97 18.40 78.47
N ALA A 832 -59.12 17.11 78.13
CA ALA A 832 -58.52 16.54 76.93
C ALA A 832 -59.06 17.21 75.67
N LEU A 833 -60.38 17.43 75.58
CA LEU A 833 -61.02 18.19 74.50
C LEU A 833 -60.51 19.63 74.40
N ALA A 834 -60.36 20.32 75.53
CA ALA A 834 -59.80 21.67 75.55
C ALA A 834 -58.35 21.72 75.04
N LYS A 835 -57.53 20.71 75.38
CA LYS A 835 -56.17 20.57 74.85
C LYS A 835 -56.14 20.26 73.36
N ILE A 836 -57.07 19.43 72.88
CA ILE A 836 -57.23 19.14 71.45
C ILE A 836 -57.58 20.43 70.70
N LYS A 837 -58.54 21.23 71.17
CA LYS A 837 -58.88 22.53 70.55
C LYS A 837 -57.71 23.54 70.58
N ALA A 838 -56.93 23.54 71.66
CA ALA A 838 -55.79 24.45 71.81
C ALA A 838 -54.60 24.12 70.91
N SER A 839 -54.52 22.88 70.40
CA SER A 839 -53.39 22.38 69.59
C SER A 839 -53.23 23.04 68.22
N ARG A 840 -54.27 23.72 67.71
CA ARG A 840 -54.30 24.42 66.40
C ARG A 840 -53.84 23.57 65.21
N VAL A 841 -53.99 22.25 65.25
CA VAL A 841 -53.68 21.40 64.09
C VAL A 841 -54.68 21.68 62.97
N LYS A 842 -54.13 22.09 61.82
CA LYS A 842 -54.90 22.47 60.64
C LYS A 842 -55.71 21.27 60.11
N GLY A 843 -57.01 21.47 59.89
CA GLY A 843 -57.91 20.45 59.36
C GLY A 843 -58.38 19.39 60.35
N LEU A 844 -58.11 19.51 61.65
CA LEU A 844 -58.67 18.58 62.65
C LEU A 844 -60.13 18.96 62.94
N ASN A 845 -61.07 18.09 62.59
CA ASN A 845 -62.50 18.31 62.84
C ASN A 845 -62.90 17.69 64.19
N VAL A 846 -63.26 18.55 65.15
CA VAL A 846 -63.61 18.17 66.52
C VAL A 846 -65.13 18.31 66.78
N THR A 847 -65.92 18.73 65.79
CA THR A 847 -67.34 19.13 65.98
C THR A 847 -68.23 18.00 66.54
N ASP A 848 -68.14 16.80 65.98
CA ASP A 848 -68.96 15.65 66.42
C ASP A 848 -68.65 15.26 67.88
N LEU A 849 -67.37 15.20 68.25
CA LEU A 849 -66.95 14.90 69.62
C LEU A 849 -67.28 16.02 70.61
N GLU A 850 -67.20 17.27 70.16
CA GLU A 850 -67.62 18.42 70.96
C GLU A 850 -69.11 18.34 71.26
N GLN A 851 -69.93 17.99 70.27
CA GLN A 851 -71.36 17.84 70.43
C GLN A 851 -71.68 16.67 71.37
N GLN A 852 -71.04 15.51 71.17
CA GLN A 852 -71.18 14.35 72.05
C GLN A 852 -70.80 14.66 73.50
N LEU A 853 -69.66 15.32 73.73
CA LEU A 853 -69.22 15.65 75.10
C LEU A 853 -70.06 16.77 75.72
N THR A 854 -70.61 17.69 74.92
CA THR A 854 -71.50 18.76 75.39
C THR A 854 -72.85 18.18 75.80
N ASP A 855 -73.43 17.30 74.98
CA ASP A 855 -74.66 16.57 75.31
C ASP A 855 -74.47 15.73 76.57
N LEU A 856 -73.42 14.93 76.63
CA LEU A 856 -73.09 14.11 77.80
C LEU A 856 -72.86 14.97 79.06
N ASN A 857 -72.19 16.12 78.94
CA ASN A 857 -72.02 17.07 80.04
C ASN A 857 -73.36 17.66 80.51
N GLN A 858 -74.26 17.97 79.58
CA GLN A 858 -75.57 18.54 79.89
C GLN A 858 -76.44 17.49 80.57
N ARG A 859 -76.54 16.29 80.01
CA ARG A 859 -77.25 15.14 80.59
C ARG A 859 -76.72 14.80 81.98
N PHE A 860 -75.40 14.74 82.17
CA PHE A 860 -74.79 14.51 83.47
C PHE A 860 -75.14 15.62 84.49
N LYS A 861 -75.15 16.90 84.07
CA LYS A 861 -75.53 18.03 84.92
C LYS A 861 -77.00 18.02 85.30
N ASP A 862 -77.89 17.74 84.36
CA ASP A 862 -79.33 17.72 84.61
C ASP A 862 -79.70 16.55 85.54
N LEU A 863 -79.08 15.40 85.30
CA LEU A 863 -79.22 14.21 86.13
C LEU A 863 -78.73 14.45 87.56
N THR A 864 -77.51 14.99 87.74
CA THR A 864 -76.94 15.25 89.08
C THR A 864 -77.52 16.50 89.77
N GLY A 865 -78.01 17.47 89.01
CA GLY A 865 -78.68 18.66 89.53
C GLY A 865 -80.05 18.33 90.12
N SER A 866 -80.73 17.35 89.53
CA SER A 866 -82.02 16.84 90.00
C SER A 866 -81.89 15.97 91.25
N THR A 867 -80.72 15.38 91.53
CA THR A 867 -80.45 14.50 92.67
C THR A 867 -80.83 15.15 94.01
N LYS A 868 -80.51 16.44 94.24
CA LYS A 868 -80.88 17.12 95.52
C LYS A 868 -82.39 17.28 95.72
N ALA A 869 -83.13 17.46 94.63
CA ALA A 869 -84.59 17.57 94.69
C ALA A 869 -85.22 16.20 94.93
N TRP A 870 -84.67 15.16 94.30
CA TRP A 870 -85.08 13.78 94.51
C TRP A 870 -84.70 13.25 95.90
N ASP A 871 -83.52 13.56 96.42
CA ASP A 871 -83.13 13.25 97.81
C ASP A 871 -84.12 13.85 98.80
N ARG A 872 -84.53 15.11 98.60
CA ARG A 872 -85.54 15.77 99.44
C ARG A 872 -86.92 15.13 99.29
N LYS A 873 -87.34 14.76 98.08
CA LYS A 873 -88.62 14.08 97.84
C LYS A 873 -88.63 12.68 98.46
N LEU A 874 -87.56 11.90 98.29
CA LEU A 874 -87.41 10.58 98.88
C LEU A 874 -87.38 10.67 100.42
N ASP A 875 -86.72 11.67 100.99
CA ASP A 875 -86.75 11.95 102.44
C ASP A 875 -88.14 12.39 102.92
N GLN A 876 -88.84 13.25 102.18
CA GLN A 876 -90.20 13.68 102.50
C GLN A 876 -91.21 12.54 102.39
N TRP A 877 -91.13 11.72 101.34
CA TRP A 877 -91.94 10.52 101.18
C TRP A 877 -91.65 9.52 102.29
N GLY A 878 -90.38 9.32 102.64
CA GLY A 878 -90.00 8.50 103.80
C GLY A 878 -90.61 9.02 105.11
N LYS A 879 -90.60 10.34 105.35
CA LYS A 879 -91.20 10.96 106.54
C LYS A 879 -92.72 10.89 106.56
N LEU A 880 -93.39 11.23 105.46
CA LEU A 880 -94.86 11.18 105.34
C LEU A 880 -95.39 9.76 105.48
N TRP A 881 -94.65 8.77 104.97
CA TRP A 881 -95.00 7.37 105.15
C TRP A 881 -94.87 6.93 106.62
N THR A 882 -93.86 7.43 107.33
CA THR A 882 -93.70 7.17 108.77
C THR A 882 -94.87 7.76 109.58
N VAL A 883 -95.33 8.97 109.22
CA VAL A 883 -96.49 9.63 109.86
C VAL A 883 -97.81 8.91 109.54
N TYR A 884 -98.00 8.44 108.30
CA TYR A 884 -99.17 7.63 107.93
C TYR A 884 -99.24 6.33 108.73
N GLY A 885 -98.10 5.65 108.92
CA GLY A 885 -97.99 4.47 109.80
C GLY A 885 -98.44 4.76 111.23
N GLN A 886 -97.96 5.86 111.82
CA GLN A 886 -98.30 6.26 113.20
C GLN A 886 -99.78 6.65 113.37
N ASN A 887 -100.35 7.41 112.43
CA ASN A 887 -101.76 7.82 112.49
C ASN A 887 -102.72 6.64 112.32
N LYS A 888 -102.35 5.65 111.50
CA LYS A 888 -103.12 4.42 111.31
C LYS A 888 -103.18 3.59 112.59
N GLU A 889 -102.09 3.52 113.35
CA GLU A 889 -102.07 2.85 114.67
C GLU A 889 -102.87 3.63 115.72
N ALA A 890 -102.73 4.96 115.77
CA ALA A 890 -103.45 5.80 116.73
C ALA A 890 -104.99 5.78 116.56
N LEU A 891 -105.49 5.72 115.31
CA LEU A 891 -106.92 5.58 115.00
C LEU A 891 -107.48 4.22 115.43
N ARG A 892 -106.65 3.17 115.35
CA ARG A 892 -107.01 1.81 115.76
C ARG A 892 -107.19 1.75 117.29
N ASP A 893 -106.25 2.31 118.03
CA ASP A 893 -106.28 2.38 119.50
C ASP A 893 -107.42 3.25 120.07
N TRP A 894 -107.93 4.20 119.29
CA TRP A 894 -109.09 5.02 119.67
C TRP A 894 -110.40 4.25 119.51
N LEU A 895 -110.57 3.52 118.40
CA LEU A 895 -111.78 2.73 118.13
C LEU A 895 -112.01 1.67 119.22
N ASP A 896 -110.94 1.05 119.70
CA ASP A 896 -111.01 0.02 120.75
C ASP A 896 -111.50 0.61 122.10
N ARG A 897 -111.06 1.83 122.45
CA ARG A 897 -111.44 2.50 123.71
C ARG A 897 -112.88 3.02 123.70
N ALA A 898 -113.37 3.55 122.57
CA ALA A 898 -114.74 4.03 122.45
C ALA A 898 -115.78 2.90 122.63
N THR A 899 -115.44 1.69 122.21
CA THR A 899 -116.32 0.52 122.33
C THR A 899 -116.51 0.08 123.79
N GLN A 900 -115.51 0.34 124.65
CA GLN A 900 -115.48 -0.10 126.05
C GLN A 900 -116.35 0.77 126.98
N VAL A 901 -116.50 2.06 126.67
CA VAL A 901 -117.27 3.04 127.48
C VAL A 901 -118.79 2.94 127.26
N MET A 902 -119.22 2.38 126.12
CA MET A 902 -120.65 2.27 125.77
C MET A 902 -121.40 1.08 126.40
N GLN A 903 -120.75 0.21 127.19
CA GLN A 903 -121.35 -1.05 127.67
C GLN A 903 -121.72 -1.11 129.17
N ASN A 904 -121.64 0.00 129.92
CA ASN A 904 -121.83 0.01 131.38
C ASN A 904 -123.23 0.56 131.77
N GLU A 905 -124.16 -0.29 132.26
CA GLU A 905 -125.59 0.08 132.50
C GLU A 905 -126.05 0.08 133.99
N ASP A 906 -125.19 -0.19 134.98
CA ASP A 906 -125.62 -0.46 136.38
C ASP A 906 -125.23 0.61 137.45
N ALA A 907 -124.81 1.82 137.08
CA ALA A 907 -124.40 2.87 138.03
C ALA A 907 -125.30 4.12 137.98
N ASP A 908 -125.38 4.84 139.11
CA ASP A 908 -126.28 5.98 139.38
C ASP A 908 -126.38 6.96 138.18
N PRO A 909 -127.59 7.38 137.73
CA PRO A 909 -127.76 8.19 136.51
C PRO A 909 -126.94 9.48 136.48
N ASP A 910 -126.61 10.06 137.64
CA ASP A 910 -125.77 11.26 137.73
C ASP A 910 -124.27 10.96 137.55
N GLU A 911 -123.78 9.75 137.85
CA GLU A 911 -122.40 9.30 137.58
C GLU A 911 -122.20 8.93 136.09
N LEU A 912 -123.14 8.22 135.46
CA LEU A 912 -123.06 7.87 134.04
C LEU A 912 -123.12 9.11 133.12
N LEU A 913 -123.95 10.10 133.46
CA LEU A 913 -124.00 11.36 132.72
C LEU A 913 -122.73 12.19 132.90
N ALA A 914 -122.04 12.06 134.04
CA ALA A 914 -120.74 12.69 134.27
C ALA A 914 -119.62 11.98 133.49
N GLU A 915 -119.56 10.64 133.49
CA GLU A 915 -118.56 9.87 132.75
C GLU A 915 -118.72 10.01 131.22
N HIS A 916 -119.95 9.92 130.70
CA HIS A 916 -120.20 10.11 129.26
C HIS A 916 -119.95 11.56 128.83
N LYS A 917 -120.31 12.56 129.65
CA LYS A 917 -119.90 13.95 129.38
C LYS A 917 -118.39 14.09 129.41
N GLN A 918 -117.67 13.49 130.35
CA GLN A 918 -116.21 13.65 130.46
C GLN A 918 -115.46 12.95 129.31
N PHE A 919 -115.92 11.78 128.85
CA PHE A 919 -115.34 11.07 127.71
C PHE A 919 -115.57 11.83 126.38
N PHE A 920 -116.81 12.23 126.09
CA PHE A 920 -117.13 12.93 124.84
C PHE A 920 -116.72 14.43 124.84
N GLN A 921 -116.57 15.08 126.00
CA GLN A 921 -115.97 16.42 126.08
C GLN A 921 -114.44 16.40 125.96
N SER A 922 -113.78 15.26 126.23
CA SER A 922 -112.33 15.15 126.03
C SER A 922 -111.90 15.22 124.55
N LEU A 923 -112.85 15.18 123.61
CA LEU A 923 -112.64 15.30 122.16
C LEU A 923 -112.56 16.74 121.63
N GLU A 924 -112.88 17.78 122.40
CA GLU A 924 -112.79 19.17 121.90
C GLU A 924 -111.36 19.73 121.90
N LYS A 925 -110.38 19.03 122.52
CA LYS A 925 -108.97 19.52 122.58
C LYS A 925 -107.96 18.93 121.58
N PRO A 926 -108.13 17.74 120.94
CA PRO A 926 -107.19 17.31 119.90
C PRO A 926 -107.57 17.75 118.47
N LEU A 927 -108.86 18.02 118.18
CA LEU A 927 -109.33 18.27 116.81
C LEU A 927 -109.30 19.75 116.39
N GLY A 928 -109.25 20.70 117.33
CA GLY A 928 -109.23 22.14 117.02
C GLY A 928 -107.85 22.72 116.66
N ARG A 929 -106.74 21.98 116.84
CA ARG A 929 -105.37 22.53 116.62
C ARG A 929 -104.68 22.10 115.32
N GLN A 930 -105.28 21.27 114.47
CA GLN A 930 -104.63 20.84 113.22
C GLN A 930 -105.10 21.57 111.94
N GLN A 931 -106.13 22.41 111.99
CA GLN A 931 -106.61 23.13 110.79
C GLN A 931 -105.89 24.45 110.46
N GLN A 932 -104.90 24.89 111.25
CA GLN A 932 -104.12 26.10 110.94
C GLN A 932 -102.64 25.87 110.56
N GLN A 933 -102.20 24.62 110.40
CA GLN A 933 -100.86 24.28 109.89
C GLN A 933 -100.87 23.64 108.49
N GLN A 934 -101.95 23.77 107.72
CA GLN A 934 -102.07 23.27 106.34
C GLN A 934 -102.16 24.36 105.25
N GLN A 935 -101.67 25.57 105.52
CA GLN A 935 -101.31 26.51 104.46
C GLN A 935 -99.86 26.98 104.64
N GLN A 936 -98.91 26.08 104.37
CA GLN A 936 -97.59 26.38 103.81
C GLN A 936 -96.93 25.14 103.24
#